data_AF-A0A953YGE1-F1
#
_entry.id   AF-A0A953YGE1-F1
#
_cell.length_a   1.000
_cell.length_b   1.000
_cell.length_c   1.000
_cell.angle_alpha   90.00
_cell.angle_beta   90.00
_cell.angle_gamma   90.00
#
_symmetry.space_group_name_H-M   'P 1'
#
loop_
_entity.id
_entity.type
_entity.pdbx_description
1 polymer ?
#
loop_
_entity_poly.entity_id
_entity_poly.type
_entity_poly.pdbx_seq_one_letter_code
_entity_poly.pdbx_strand_id
1 'polypeptide(L)'
;MPDGFTPASALQSGKRVGDSRLAERLRREVEGDVWFDAYNRGRYATDASIYQIDPIGVVRAKSVADIQAVLTLAREEGVTVLPRGGGTSQCGQTVGESVVVDCARWFNAPMSLDVENRRVRVRPGMVLGQLNKALAKHKLFFPIDPSTASRATIGGMAANNSSGARSIRYGLTVDNVRSIDAILADGTAHQFGWVPGNLDGGDGSPGYVELVQKMRELAITNSEELKARIPKVLRHVAGYNLHRVDPAGHNMANLLVGSEGTLAFFTGLELDLQPVPARKVLGVCHFPSFRSAMEATKELVSLGPDAVELVDNTILTLSREMPQFAATMAEVVRGAPNCLLLVEFSGDDAGDLAAKLDALAAKMTDLGYADAVVPITDPAWQGRVWSVREAGLNIVMSMKSAGKPISFIEDCAIPLEHLADFTSRLTELFEANGTSGTWYAHASVGLLHVRPVINLKEEAGARQMRAIAEGAFDLVAEYGGSHSGEHGDGFVRSEFTETMLGAPLTRAYEQVKDAFDPEGLFNPGTVVRPPRMDERDLFRFKPGYRAEPIQTALDWSEWGGFLGAAEMCNNNGTCRKMAPDVMCPSFRVTLDEQHVTRGRANTLRLALSGQLGPDAISSEDMRETLDLCVGCKGCRRECPTGVDMARMKIEALYHYHKRHGWSLKDRLVAHLPRYARIGAFLSPWLNLFSLVPGAGRVQQAVAGFHRNRSLPRWAGNPFRPIEAGTHPLGQDGK
;
A
#
# COMPACT_ATOMS: atom_id res chain seq x y z
N MET A 1 39.86 -5.04 -7.33
CA MET A 1 38.85 -4.31 -8.11
C MET A 1 39.13 -4.57 -9.58
N PRO A 2 38.28 -5.32 -10.29
CA PRO A 2 38.10 -5.14 -11.72
C PRO A 2 37.08 -4.02 -11.94
N ASP A 3 37.48 -3.00 -12.69
CA ASP A 3 36.63 -1.94 -13.20
C ASP A 3 35.53 -2.52 -14.10
N GLY A 4 34.25 -2.20 -13.86
CA GLY A 4 33.19 -2.66 -14.76
C GLY A 4 31.73 -2.44 -14.38
N PHE A 5 31.39 -2.06 -13.14
CA PHE A 5 30.00 -1.72 -12.80
C PHE A 5 29.97 -0.46 -11.93
N THR A 6 29.76 0.69 -12.57
CA THR A 6 29.41 1.92 -11.84
C THR A 6 27.93 1.80 -11.48
N PRO A 7 27.53 1.84 -10.20
CA PRO A 7 26.11 1.79 -9.78
C PRO A 7 25.25 2.89 -10.43
N ALA A 8 25.89 3.94 -10.95
CA ALA A 8 25.28 5.05 -11.66
C ALA A 8 24.79 4.72 -13.09
N SER A 9 25.13 3.56 -13.69
CA SER A 9 24.74 3.26 -15.08
C SER A 9 23.34 2.63 -15.23
N ALA A 10 22.74 2.11 -14.15
CA ALA A 10 21.38 1.53 -14.19
C ALA A 10 20.28 2.61 -14.11
N LEU A 11 20.60 3.79 -13.56
CA LEU A 11 19.76 5.00 -13.64
C LEU A 11 20.22 5.87 -14.82
N GLN A 12 20.20 5.32 -16.03
CA GLN A 12 20.49 6.06 -17.25
C GLN A 12 19.38 7.09 -17.56
N SER A 13 19.59 8.33 -17.13
CA SER A 13 18.97 9.58 -17.56
C SER A 13 17.75 9.51 -18.51
N GLY A 14 16.54 9.15 -18.07
CA GLY A 14 15.26 9.52 -18.71
C GLY A 14 15.09 9.29 -20.23
N LYS A 15 15.99 8.56 -20.89
CA LYS A 15 16.13 8.52 -22.37
C LYS A 15 15.16 7.52 -22.99
N ARG A 16 14.73 6.52 -22.20
CA ARG A 16 13.79 5.46 -22.62
C ARG A 16 12.36 5.71 -22.10
N VAL A 17 12.17 6.72 -21.26
CA VAL A 17 10.88 7.18 -20.73
C VAL A 17 9.90 7.44 -21.88
N GLY A 18 8.85 6.61 -21.99
CA GLY A 18 7.85 6.71 -23.05
C GLY A 18 8.34 6.26 -24.44
N ASP A 19 9.35 5.39 -24.53
CA ASP A 19 9.87 4.81 -25.78
C ASP A 19 8.77 4.15 -26.63
N SER A 20 8.42 4.79 -27.75
CA SER A 20 7.35 4.33 -28.64
C SER A 20 7.66 3.03 -29.37
N ARG A 21 8.92 2.78 -29.72
CA ARG A 21 9.35 1.55 -30.40
C ARG A 21 9.17 0.36 -29.46
N LEU A 22 9.64 0.48 -28.22
CA LEU A 22 9.45 -0.56 -27.21
C LEU A 22 7.95 -0.79 -26.93
N ALA A 23 7.16 0.28 -26.83
CA ALA A 23 5.72 0.18 -26.65
C ALA A 23 5.02 -0.62 -27.77
N GLU A 24 5.39 -0.38 -29.03
CA GLU A 24 4.85 -1.10 -30.18
C GLU A 24 5.24 -2.58 -30.19
N ARG A 25 6.49 -2.90 -29.84
CA ARG A 25 6.94 -4.29 -29.71
C ARG A 25 6.15 -5.02 -28.62
N LEU A 26 6.06 -4.43 -27.43
CA LEU A 26 5.30 -5.00 -26.32
C LEU A 26 3.82 -5.22 -26.68
N ARG A 27 3.16 -4.28 -27.37
CA ARG A 27 1.76 -4.44 -27.81
C ARG A 27 1.53 -5.60 -28.79
N ARG A 28 2.57 -6.04 -29.50
CA ARG A 28 2.48 -7.19 -30.41
C ARG A 28 2.62 -8.53 -29.68
N GLU A 29 3.45 -8.56 -28.63
CA GLU A 29 3.83 -9.79 -27.93
C GLU A 29 3.03 -10.05 -26.65
N VAL A 30 2.35 -9.03 -26.11
CA VAL A 30 1.63 -9.08 -24.82
C VAL A 30 0.12 -8.96 -25.04
N GLU A 31 -0.67 -9.82 -24.38
CA GLU A 31 -2.14 -9.77 -24.40
C GLU A 31 -2.71 -8.75 -23.42
N GLY A 32 -1.96 -8.47 -22.35
CA GLY A 32 -2.23 -7.43 -21.36
C GLY A 32 -2.21 -6.00 -21.91
N ASP A 33 -2.43 -5.03 -21.02
CA ASP A 33 -2.41 -3.62 -21.41
C ASP A 33 -0.98 -3.09 -21.44
N VAL A 34 -0.63 -2.29 -22.45
CA VAL A 34 0.71 -1.69 -22.63
C VAL A 34 0.59 -0.17 -22.75
N TRP A 35 1.15 0.54 -21.77
CA TRP A 35 0.97 1.97 -21.56
C TRP A 35 2.29 2.72 -21.45
N PHE A 36 2.52 3.65 -22.37
CA PHE A 36 3.75 4.45 -22.45
C PHE A 36 3.45 5.96 -22.46
N ASP A 37 2.18 6.37 -22.43
CA ASP A 37 1.78 7.76 -22.32
C ASP A 37 2.03 8.33 -20.91
N ALA A 38 2.22 9.65 -20.83
CA ALA A 38 2.59 10.32 -19.59
C ALA A 38 1.52 10.20 -18.49
N TYR A 39 0.23 10.11 -18.84
CA TYR A 39 -0.86 10.02 -17.86
C TYR A 39 -0.86 8.67 -17.15
N ASN A 40 -0.73 7.58 -17.91
CA ASN A 40 -0.63 6.24 -17.34
C ASN A 40 0.68 6.05 -16.58
N ARG A 41 1.83 6.42 -17.17
CA ARG A 41 3.14 6.33 -16.48
C ARG A 41 3.13 7.10 -15.16
N GLY A 42 2.60 8.33 -15.17
CA GLY A 42 2.46 9.16 -13.98
C GLY A 42 1.63 8.55 -12.84
N ARG A 43 0.65 7.67 -13.13
CA ARG A 43 -0.13 6.95 -12.11
C ARG A 43 0.67 5.85 -11.41
N TYR A 44 1.71 5.32 -12.07
CA TYR A 44 2.60 4.28 -11.54
C TYR A 44 3.94 4.85 -11.06
N ALA A 45 4.21 6.13 -11.33
CA ALA A 45 5.43 6.82 -10.91
C ALA A 45 5.55 7.07 -9.39
N THR A 46 4.50 6.78 -8.61
CA THR A 46 4.50 6.96 -7.15
C THR A 46 3.96 5.74 -6.44
N ASP A 47 4.40 5.55 -5.21
CA ASP A 47 3.76 4.73 -4.18
C ASP A 47 3.53 5.59 -2.92
N ALA A 48 3.39 4.96 -1.75
CA ALA A 48 3.16 5.67 -0.48
C ALA A 48 4.45 6.21 0.17
N SER A 49 5.59 6.06 -0.49
CA SER A 49 6.88 6.62 -0.06
C SER A 49 7.02 8.10 -0.42
N ILE A 50 8.19 8.64 -0.13
CA ILE A 50 8.61 10.00 -0.49
C ILE A 50 9.07 10.12 -1.94
N TYR A 51 9.22 9.01 -2.67
CA TYR A 51 9.82 9.00 -4.00
C TYR A 51 8.81 9.12 -5.14
N GLN A 52 9.29 9.63 -6.27
CA GLN A 52 8.59 9.61 -7.55
C GLN A 52 9.60 9.40 -8.68
N ILE A 53 9.48 8.28 -9.40
CA ILE A 53 10.33 7.97 -10.54
C ILE A 53 9.42 7.62 -11.72
N ASP A 54 9.62 8.30 -12.85
CA ASP A 54 8.80 8.09 -14.04
C ASP A 54 9.22 6.78 -14.74
N PRO A 55 8.32 5.78 -14.88
CA PRO A 55 8.69 4.50 -15.46
C PRO A 55 8.95 4.62 -16.96
N ILE A 56 9.72 3.68 -17.53
CA ILE A 56 9.88 3.56 -19.00
C ILE A 56 8.52 3.37 -19.66
N GLY A 57 7.73 2.46 -19.09
CA GLY A 57 6.36 2.14 -19.48
C GLY A 57 5.71 1.22 -18.45
N VAL A 58 4.43 0.94 -18.62
CA VAL A 58 3.65 0.08 -17.73
C VAL A 58 3.00 -1.03 -18.54
N VAL A 59 3.13 -2.27 -18.08
CA VAL A 59 2.45 -3.44 -18.62
C VAL A 59 1.56 -4.04 -17.54
N ARG A 60 0.27 -4.24 -17.83
CA ARG A 60 -0.64 -4.98 -16.94
C ARG A 60 -0.79 -6.40 -17.45
N ALA A 61 0.08 -7.29 -16.99
CA ALA A 61 0.15 -8.66 -17.47
C ALA A 61 -1.11 -9.46 -17.12
N LYS A 62 -1.59 -10.27 -18.06
CA LYS A 62 -2.70 -11.20 -17.88
C LYS A 62 -2.26 -12.64 -17.66
N SER A 63 -1.05 -12.98 -18.11
CA SER A 63 -0.58 -14.36 -18.17
C SER A 63 0.91 -14.48 -17.86
N VAL A 64 1.36 -15.72 -17.65
CA VAL A 64 2.80 -16.03 -17.56
C VAL A 64 3.50 -15.73 -18.90
N ALA A 65 2.81 -15.94 -20.03
CA ALA A 65 3.36 -15.64 -21.35
C ALA A 65 3.61 -14.14 -21.54
N ASP A 66 2.71 -13.27 -21.06
CA ASP A 66 2.91 -11.82 -21.06
C ASP A 66 4.18 -11.44 -20.26
N ILE A 67 4.35 -12.05 -19.08
CA ILE A 67 5.52 -11.82 -18.23
C ILE A 67 6.79 -12.26 -18.98
N GLN A 68 6.81 -13.48 -19.53
CA GLN A 68 7.96 -13.99 -20.30
C GLN A 68 8.30 -13.12 -21.51
N ALA A 69 7.29 -12.61 -22.22
CA ALA A 69 7.47 -11.69 -23.35
C ALA A 69 8.11 -10.37 -22.88
N VAL A 70 7.64 -9.79 -21.77
CA VAL A 70 8.25 -8.59 -21.19
C VAL A 70 9.71 -8.85 -20.80
N LEU A 71 10.01 -9.95 -20.11
CA LEU A 71 11.37 -10.28 -19.68
C LEU A 71 12.32 -10.50 -20.86
N THR A 72 11.84 -11.18 -21.90
CA THR A 72 12.63 -11.43 -23.11
C THR A 72 12.96 -10.11 -23.82
N LEU A 73 11.96 -9.26 -24.05
CA LEU A 73 12.15 -7.96 -24.68
C LEU A 73 13.01 -7.02 -23.83
N ALA A 74 12.87 -7.08 -22.51
CA ALA A 74 13.65 -6.29 -21.58
C ALA A 74 15.15 -6.58 -21.70
N ARG A 75 15.54 -7.86 -21.77
CA ARG A 75 16.93 -8.27 -22.02
C ARG A 75 17.42 -7.85 -23.40
N GLU A 76 16.63 -8.10 -24.44
CA GLU A 76 17.00 -7.74 -25.81
C GLU A 76 17.25 -6.23 -25.98
N GLU A 77 16.49 -5.40 -25.26
CA GLU A 77 16.53 -3.95 -25.37
C GLU A 77 17.39 -3.28 -24.27
N GLY A 78 17.93 -4.07 -23.33
CA GLY A 78 18.72 -3.58 -22.20
C GLY A 78 17.95 -2.63 -21.28
N VAL A 79 16.66 -2.93 -21.01
CA VAL A 79 15.81 -2.13 -20.12
C VAL A 79 15.41 -2.93 -18.89
N THR A 80 15.31 -2.28 -17.74
CA THR A 80 15.01 -2.96 -16.48
C THR A 80 13.51 -3.22 -16.30
N VAL A 81 13.19 -4.19 -15.44
CA VAL A 81 11.81 -4.61 -15.12
C VAL A 81 11.56 -4.46 -13.64
N LEU A 82 10.39 -3.89 -13.31
CA LEU A 82 9.92 -3.71 -11.93
C LEU A 82 8.59 -4.45 -11.75
N PRO A 83 8.56 -5.59 -11.02
CA PRO A 83 7.32 -6.25 -10.65
C PRO A 83 6.51 -5.38 -9.67
N ARG A 84 5.21 -5.18 -9.93
CA ARG A 84 4.37 -4.34 -9.08
C ARG A 84 3.05 -5.02 -8.70
N GLY A 85 2.71 -4.91 -7.42
CA GLY A 85 1.43 -5.30 -6.85
C GLY A 85 0.49 -4.11 -6.64
N GLY A 86 -0.04 -3.94 -5.43
CA GLY A 86 -0.95 -2.84 -5.08
C GLY A 86 -0.33 -1.43 -5.08
N GLY A 87 1.01 -1.32 -5.15
CA GLY A 87 1.74 -0.06 -5.04
C GLY A 87 1.53 0.62 -3.69
N THR A 88 1.62 -0.15 -2.61
CA THR A 88 1.33 0.30 -1.23
C THR A 88 2.59 0.48 -0.39
N SER A 89 3.78 0.29 -0.97
CA SER A 89 5.06 0.45 -0.27
C SER A 89 5.23 1.89 0.24
N GLN A 90 5.92 2.01 1.39
CA GLN A 90 6.31 3.27 2.00
C GLN A 90 7.80 3.58 1.78
N CYS A 91 8.55 2.71 1.07
CA CYS A 91 10.01 2.75 1.03
C CYS A 91 10.60 2.89 -0.39
N GLY A 92 9.75 2.96 -1.42
CA GLY A 92 10.17 3.28 -2.78
C GLY A 92 10.48 2.06 -3.67
N GLN A 93 10.45 0.83 -3.15
CA GLN A 93 10.74 -0.36 -3.97
C GLN A 93 9.72 -0.66 -5.07
N THR A 94 8.61 0.10 -5.16
CA THR A 94 7.63 -0.09 -6.23
C THR A 94 7.69 0.97 -7.32
N VAL A 95 8.66 1.88 -7.28
CA VAL A 95 8.88 2.93 -8.30
C VAL A 95 10.29 2.83 -8.88
N GLY A 96 10.45 3.10 -10.17
CA GLY A 96 11.74 2.99 -10.84
C GLY A 96 11.66 3.34 -12.33
N GLU A 97 12.79 3.72 -12.93
CA GLU A 97 12.92 3.90 -14.38
C GLU A 97 13.02 2.53 -15.06
N SER A 98 11.91 1.80 -15.04
CA SER A 98 11.79 0.42 -15.51
C SER A 98 10.51 0.23 -16.30
N VAL A 99 10.38 -0.87 -17.03
CA VAL A 99 9.08 -1.38 -17.44
C VAL A 99 8.39 -1.94 -16.19
N VAL A 100 7.39 -1.23 -15.69
CA VAL A 100 6.62 -1.64 -14.52
C VAL A 100 5.59 -2.68 -14.94
N VAL A 101 5.58 -3.85 -14.30
CA VAL A 101 4.66 -4.95 -14.61
C VAL A 101 3.66 -5.14 -13.47
N ASP A 102 2.43 -4.66 -13.65
CA ASP A 102 1.35 -4.75 -12.67
C ASP A 102 0.57 -6.08 -12.81
N CYS A 103 0.58 -6.87 -11.74
CA CYS A 103 -0.14 -8.15 -11.66
C CYS A 103 -1.53 -8.04 -11.01
N ALA A 104 -1.86 -6.92 -10.37
CA ALA A 104 -3.01 -6.78 -9.48
C ALA A 104 -4.36 -6.71 -10.20
N ARG A 105 -4.40 -6.31 -11.49
CA ARG A 105 -5.65 -6.20 -12.25
C ARG A 105 -6.09 -7.54 -12.84
N TRP A 106 -5.21 -8.19 -13.60
CA TRP A 106 -5.56 -9.36 -14.40
C TRP A 106 -4.95 -10.67 -13.86
N PHE A 107 -3.76 -10.61 -13.27
CA PHE A 107 -3.01 -11.78 -12.83
C PHE A 107 -3.14 -12.02 -11.31
N ASN A 108 -4.39 -12.13 -10.84
CA ASN A 108 -4.76 -12.07 -9.42
C ASN A 108 -5.66 -13.22 -8.93
N ALA A 109 -5.79 -14.31 -9.69
CA ALA A 109 -6.68 -15.42 -9.37
C ALA A 109 -6.08 -16.44 -8.36
N PRO A 110 -6.90 -17.16 -7.58
CA PRO A 110 -6.44 -18.36 -6.87
C PRO A 110 -6.20 -19.49 -7.89
N MET A 111 -5.24 -20.37 -7.60
CA MET A 111 -4.88 -21.49 -8.48
C MET A 111 -5.44 -22.81 -7.96
N SER A 112 -5.19 -23.13 -6.68
CA SER A 112 -5.70 -24.36 -6.04
C SER A 112 -5.87 -24.16 -4.53
N LEU A 113 -6.76 -24.94 -3.91
CA LEU A 113 -7.01 -24.96 -2.46
C LEU A 113 -7.10 -26.40 -1.96
N ASP A 114 -6.23 -26.74 -1.01
CA ASP A 114 -6.19 -28.01 -0.29
C ASP A 114 -6.61 -27.75 1.15
N VAL A 115 -7.91 -27.95 1.43
CA VAL A 115 -8.52 -27.66 2.74
C VAL A 115 -8.01 -28.61 3.81
N GLU A 116 -7.83 -29.89 3.47
CA GLU A 116 -7.40 -30.94 4.40
C GLU A 116 -6.00 -30.65 4.94
N ASN A 117 -5.07 -30.30 4.06
CA ASN A 117 -3.70 -29.95 4.47
C ASN A 117 -3.51 -28.46 4.75
N ARG A 118 -4.57 -27.65 4.66
CA ARG A 118 -4.56 -26.20 4.92
C ARG A 118 -3.55 -25.46 4.05
N ARG A 119 -3.60 -25.68 2.74
CA ARG A 119 -2.70 -25.03 1.75
C ARG A 119 -3.47 -24.36 0.64
N VAL A 120 -2.96 -23.25 0.14
CA VAL A 120 -3.51 -22.58 -1.05
C VAL A 120 -2.39 -22.16 -1.99
N ARG A 121 -2.59 -22.33 -3.30
CA ARG A 121 -1.74 -21.75 -4.33
C ARG A 121 -2.44 -20.58 -4.99
N VAL A 122 -1.76 -19.45 -5.15
CA VAL A 122 -2.34 -18.21 -5.68
C VAL A 122 -1.39 -17.50 -6.65
N ARG A 123 -1.96 -16.70 -7.55
CA ARG A 123 -1.19 -15.74 -8.36
C ARG A 123 -0.68 -14.57 -7.50
N PRO A 124 0.47 -13.96 -7.84
CA PRO A 124 1.07 -12.88 -7.06
C PRO A 124 0.17 -11.65 -6.93
N GLY A 125 -0.69 -11.37 -7.92
CA GLY A 125 -1.62 -10.24 -7.89
C GLY A 125 -2.82 -10.42 -6.96
N MET A 126 -3.01 -11.60 -6.36
CA MET A 126 -4.13 -11.87 -5.45
C MET A 126 -4.10 -10.92 -4.25
N VAL A 127 -5.19 -10.22 -3.97
CA VAL A 127 -5.30 -9.32 -2.82
C VAL A 127 -5.64 -10.11 -1.56
N LEU A 128 -4.91 -9.88 -0.46
CA LEU A 128 -5.08 -10.62 0.79
C LEU A 128 -6.52 -10.66 1.30
N GLY A 129 -7.18 -9.51 1.38
CA GLY A 129 -8.56 -9.43 1.86
C GLY A 129 -9.56 -10.19 0.98
N GLN A 130 -9.27 -10.32 -0.33
CA GLN A 130 -10.09 -11.12 -1.24
C GLN A 130 -9.83 -12.62 -1.04
N LEU A 131 -8.56 -13.01 -0.86
CA LEU A 131 -8.17 -14.37 -0.53
C LEU A 131 -8.84 -14.84 0.76
N ASN A 132 -8.69 -14.09 1.85
CA ASN A 132 -9.27 -14.45 3.15
C ASN A 132 -10.81 -14.47 3.12
N LYS A 133 -11.44 -13.58 2.35
CA LYS A 133 -12.90 -13.66 2.10
C LYS A 133 -13.29 -14.96 1.40
N ALA A 134 -12.50 -15.43 0.44
CA ALA A 134 -12.75 -16.68 -0.27
C ALA A 134 -12.49 -17.92 0.61
N LEU A 135 -11.51 -17.86 1.52
CA LEU A 135 -11.15 -18.95 2.44
C LEU A 135 -12.12 -19.08 3.63
N ALA A 136 -12.79 -17.99 4.04
CA ALA A 136 -13.68 -17.96 5.19
C ALA A 136 -14.78 -19.04 5.19
N LYS A 137 -15.31 -19.41 4.01
CA LYS A 137 -16.30 -20.51 3.86
C LYS A 137 -15.77 -21.89 4.29
N HIS A 138 -14.44 -22.04 4.35
CA HIS A 138 -13.76 -23.25 4.81
C HIS A 138 -13.22 -23.11 6.24
N LYS A 139 -13.53 -22.00 6.95
CA LYS A 139 -12.99 -21.67 8.27
C LYS A 139 -11.45 -21.59 8.30
N LEU A 140 -10.85 -21.25 7.17
CA LEU A 140 -9.41 -21.04 7.01
C LEU A 140 -9.12 -19.59 6.63
N PHE A 141 -7.90 -19.14 6.89
CA PHE A 141 -7.37 -17.86 6.44
C PHE A 141 -5.84 -17.92 6.30
N PHE A 142 -5.27 -17.05 5.45
CA PHE A 142 -3.84 -16.77 5.46
C PHE A 142 -3.56 -15.74 6.59
N PRO A 143 -2.65 -16.04 7.53
CA PRO A 143 -2.65 -15.36 8.83
C PRO A 143 -1.93 -14.03 8.88
N ILE A 144 -1.17 -13.66 7.85
CA ILE A 144 -0.43 -12.41 7.81
C ILE A 144 -1.39 -11.25 7.54
N ASP A 145 -1.36 -10.22 8.37
CA ASP A 145 -2.40 -9.18 8.46
C ASP A 145 -1.86 -7.74 8.45
N PRO A 146 -1.19 -7.27 7.38
CA PRO A 146 -0.74 -5.90 7.29
C PRO A 146 -1.94 -4.95 7.25
N SER A 147 -1.77 -3.70 7.70
CA SER A 147 -2.78 -2.62 7.64
C SER A 147 -3.28 -2.32 6.20
N THR A 148 -2.59 -2.86 5.20
CA THR A 148 -2.92 -2.76 3.77
C THR A 148 -3.67 -3.98 3.23
N ALA A 149 -4.11 -4.92 4.07
CA ALA A 149 -4.74 -6.20 3.65
C ALA A 149 -5.86 -6.07 2.60
N SER A 150 -6.61 -4.96 2.60
CA SER A 150 -7.67 -4.70 1.63
C SER A 150 -7.20 -4.47 0.18
N ARG A 151 -5.88 -4.35 -0.05
CA ARG A 151 -5.28 -3.82 -1.29
C ARG A 151 -3.86 -4.32 -1.56
N ALA A 152 -3.14 -4.77 -0.54
CA ALA A 152 -1.85 -5.45 -0.69
C ALA A 152 -2.06 -6.81 -1.36
N THR A 153 -1.15 -7.12 -2.27
CA THR A 153 -1.15 -8.35 -3.05
C THR A 153 -0.19 -9.35 -2.44
N ILE A 154 -0.51 -10.64 -2.48
CA ILE A 154 0.31 -11.72 -1.90
C ILE A 154 1.76 -11.69 -2.41
N GLY A 155 1.98 -11.46 -3.71
CA GLY A 155 3.33 -11.37 -4.26
C GLY A 155 4.12 -10.19 -3.72
N GLY A 156 3.46 -9.05 -3.50
CA GLY A 156 4.07 -7.88 -2.86
C GLY A 156 4.36 -8.10 -1.37
N MET A 157 3.47 -8.79 -0.66
CA MET A 157 3.70 -9.17 0.74
C MET A 157 4.90 -10.10 0.87
N ALA A 158 5.01 -11.10 -0.01
CA ALA A 158 6.17 -11.97 -0.08
C ALA A 158 7.44 -11.19 -0.43
N ALA A 159 7.40 -10.32 -1.44
CA ALA A 159 8.55 -9.51 -1.84
C ALA A 159 9.04 -8.58 -0.70
N ASN A 160 8.15 -8.09 0.17
CA ASN A 160 8.52 -7.26 1.33
C ASN A 160 8.79 -8.04 2.63
N ASN A 161 8.58 -9.37 2.63
CA ASN A 161 8.48 -10.17 3.85
C ASN A 161 7.53 -9.56 4.91
N SER A 162 6.36 -9.10 4.46
CA SER A 162 5.42 -8.34 5.29
C SER A 162 4.96 -9.12 6.53
N SER A 163 4.50 -8.37 7.52
CA SER A 163 3.97 -8.89 8.77
C SER A 163 2.61 -8.24 9.12
N GLY A 164 2.23 -8.23 10.39
CA GLY A 164 1.05 -7.54 10.88
C GLY A 164 0.84 -7.75 12.38
N ALA A 165 -0.23 -7.19 12.93
CA ALA A 165 -0.47 -7.12 14.38
C ALA A 165 -0.35 -8.46 15.12
N ARG A 166 -0.61 -9.57 14.42
CA ARG A 166 -0.62 -10.92 15.00
C ARG A 166 0.66 -11.70 14.72
N SER A 167 1.74 -11.05 14.31
CA SER A 167 3.02 -11.70 14.00
C SER A 167 3.63 -12.44 15.20
N ILE A 168 3.36 -12.02 16.44
CA ILE A 168 3.81 -12.74 17.64
C ILE A 168 3.25 -14.18 17.71
N ARG A 169 2.08 -14.42 17.09
CA ARG A 169 1.45 -15.74 16.99
C ARG A 169 1.77 -16.47 15.70
N TYR A 170 1.77 -15.76 14.57
CA TYR A 170 1.82 -16.39 13.24
C TYR A 170 3.12 -16.18 12.47
N GLY A 171 4.09 -15.44 13.02
CA GLY A 171 5.34 -15.11 12.34
C GLY A 171 5.16 -14.09 11.21
N LEU A 172 6.12 -14.10 10.28
CA LEU A 172 6.18 -13.24 9.12
C LEU A 172 5.70 -13.97 7.86
N THR A 173 5.65 -13.28 6.71
CA THR A 173 5.32 -13.92 5.43
C THR A 173 6.26 -15.08 5.11
N VAL A 174 7.57 -14.95 5.38
CA VAL A 174 8.56 -16.01 5.12
C VAL A 174 8.25 -17.31 5.88
N ASP A 175 7.62 -17.22 7.06
CA ASP A 175 7.29 -18.39 7.87
C ASP A 175 6.05 -19.13 7.38
N ASN A 176 5.30 -18.55 6.44
CA ASN A 176 4.02 -19.07 5.94
C ASN A 176 4.05 -19.33 4.42
N VAL A 177 5.20 -19.18 3.76
CA VAL A 177 5.41 -19.48 2.33
C VAL A 177 6.10 -20.83 2.18
N ARG A 178 5.48 -21.75 1.45
CA ARG A 178 6.03 -23.08 1.18
C ARG A 178 6.89 -23.10 -0.08
N SER A 179 6.38 -22.53 -1.16
CA SER A 179 7.09 -22.45 -2.43
C SER A 179 6.67 -21.24 -3.25
N ILE A 180 7.55 -20.79 -4.15
CA ILE A 180 7.31 -19.70 -5.09
C ILE A 180 7.70 -20.19 -6.49
N ASP A 181 6.77 -20.14 -7.43
CA ASP A 181 7.07 -20.23 -8.86
C ASP A 181 7.62 -18.89 -9.33
N ALA A 182 8.82 -18.87 -9.88
CA ALA A 182 9.44 -17.63 -10.33
C ALA A 182 10.21 -17.80 -11.64
N ILE A 183 10.35 -16.68 -12.36
CA ILE A 183 11.16 -16.58 -13.56
C ILE A 183 12.40 -15.74 -13.23
N LEU A 184 13.59 -16.29 -13.50
CA LEU A 184 14.87 -15.61 -13.31
C LEU A 184 15.16 -14.62 -14.43
N ALA A 185 16.21 -13.81 -14.26
CA ALA A 185 16.56 -12.76 -15.21
C ALA A 185 16.88 -13.32 -16.59
N ASP A 186 17.48 -14.51 -16.67
CA ASP A 186 17.76 -15.24 -17.92
C ASP A 186 16.50 -15.83 -18.61
N GLY A 187 15.33 -15.71 -17.98
CA GLY A 187 14.04 -16.21 -18.47
C GLY A 187 13.75 -17.67 -18.12
N THR A 188 14.64 -18.36 -17.39
CA THR A 188 14.39 -19.70 -16.88
C THR A 188 13.34 -19.67 -15.77
N ALA A 189 12.48 -20.68 -15.73
CA ALA A 189 11.40 -20.78 -14.75
C ALA A 189 11.66 -21.93 -13.78
N HIS A 190 11.55 -21.64 -12.48
CA HIS A 190 11.80 -22.61 -11.41
C HIS A 190 10.73 -22.51 -10.32
N GLN A 191 10.48 -23.64 -9.65
CA GLN A 191 9.77 -23.64 -8.38
C GLN A 191 10.81 -23.60 -7.25
N PHE A 192 10.84 -22.50 -6.52
CA PHE A 192 11.67 -22.33 -5.33
C PHE A 192 10.93 -22.93 -4.15
N GLY A 193 11.51 -23.92 -3.49
CA GLY A 193 10.90 -24.66 -2.39
C GLY A 193 11.95 -25.36 -1.54
N TRP A 194 11.55 -26.41 -0.82
CA TRP A 194 12.46 -27.23 -0.04
C TRP A 194 13.53 -27.91 -0.91
N VAL A 195 14.79 -27.77 -0.53
CA VAL A 195 15.94 -28.47 -1.14
C VAL A 195 16.68 -29.29 -0.07
N PRO A 196 16.94 -30.59 -0.29
CA PRO A 196 17.66 -31.45 0.66
C PRO A 196 19.16 -31.15 0.66
N GLY A 197 19.88 -31.51 1.73
CA GLY A 197 21.32 -31.29 1.83
C GLY A 197 22.14 -31.96 0.72
N ASN A 198 21.80 -33.21 0.38
CA ASN A 198 22.37 -33.87 -0.80
C ASN A 198 21.52 -33.55 -2.05
N LEU A 199 22.15 -32.97 -3.08
CA LEU A 199 21.50 -32.63 -4.35
C LEU A 199 21.71 -33.70 -5.43
N ASP A 200 22.50 -34.75 -5.16
CA ASP A 200 22.76 -35.84 -6.10
C ASP A 200 21.46 -36.55 -6.50
N GLY A 201 21.21 -36.65 -7.81
CA GLY A 201 20.04 -37.34 -8.35
C GLY A 201 18.69 -36.63 -8.15
N GLY A 202 18.70 -35.35 -7.77
CA GLY A 202 17.47 -34.54 -7.69
C GLY A 202 16.96 -34.06 -9.05
N ASP A 203 15.68 -33.69 -9.11
CA ASP A 203 14.96 -33.30 -10.35
C ASP A 203 15.24 -31.85 -10.81
N GLY A 204 16.22 -31.17 -10.20
CA GLY A 204 16.55 -29.77 -10.50
C GLY A 204 17.33 -29.61 -11.80
N SER A 205 17.12 -28.50 -12.53
CA SER A 205 17.99 -28.18 -13.66
C SER A 205 19.44 -27.91 -13.19
N PRO A 206 20.46 -28.14 -14.02
CA PRO A 206 21.85 -27.87 -13.63
C PRO A 206 22.08 -26.45 -13.13
N GLY A 207 21.51 -25.44 -13.79
CA GLY A 207 21.62 -24.04 -13.36
C GLY A 207 20.93 -23.74 -12.02
N TYR A 208 19.79 -24.40 -11.73
CA TYR A 208 19.14 -24.26 -10.42
C TYR A 208 19.98 -24.91 -9.31
N VAL A 209 20.57 -26.07 -9.58
CA VAL A 209 21.48 -26.76 -8.64
C VAL A 209 22.71 -25.90 -8.35
N GLU A 210 23.32 -25.31 -9.37
CA GLU A 210 24.44 -24.37 -9.22
C GLU A 210 24.06 -23.16 -8.37
N LEU A 211 22.89 -22.58 -8.60
CA LEU A 211 22.37 -21.47 -7.79
C LEU A 211 22.21 -21.87 -6.31
N VAL A 212 21.64 -23.05 -6.03
CA VAL A 212 21.49 -23.56 -4.65
C VAL A 212 22.86 -23.75 -3.99
N GLN A 213 23.82 -24.34 -4.69
CA GLN A 213 25.18 -24.53 -4.20
C GLN A 213 25.84 -23.18 -3.88
N LYS A 214 25.71 -22.20 -4.79
CA LYS A 214 26.25 -20.86 -4.57
C LYS A 214 25.66 -20.18 -3.33
N MET A 215 24.36 -20.33 -3.09
CA MET A 215 23.73 -19.77 -1.89
C MET A 215 24.24 -20.43 -0.60
N ARG A 216 24.45 -21.75 -0.62
CA ARG A 216 25.05 -22.48 0.51
C ARG A 216 26.48 -22.04 0.76
N GLU A 217 27.29 -21.89 -0.27
CA GLU A 217 28.67 -21.39 -0.15
C GLU A 217 28.70 -20.00 0.49
N LEU A 218 27.83 -19.09 0.05
CA LEU A 218 27.72 -17.75 0.63
C LEU A 218 27.29 -17.81 2.10
N ALA A 219 26.32 -18.65 2.45
CA ALA A 219 25.87 -18.82 3.83
C ALA A 219 26.97 -19.41 4.74
N ILE A 220 27.69 -20.43 4.27
CA ILE A 220 28.81 -21.06 5.00
C ILE A 220 29.94 -20.05 5.19
N THR A 221 30.36 -19.36 4.13
CA THR A 221 31.47 -18.43 4.17
C THR A 221 31.20 -17.25 5.12
N ASN A 222 29.93 -16.87 5.27
CA ASN A 222 29.51 -15.76 6.12
C ASN A 222 28.83 -16.20 7.42
N SER A 223 28.97 -17.47 7.85
CA SER A 223 28.20 -18.03 8.97
C SER A 223 28.38 -17.27 10.28
N GLU A 224 29.62 -16.89 10.60
CA GLU A 224 29.94 -16.14 11.82
C GLU A 224 29.35 -14.72 11.79
N GLU A 225 29.45 -14.04 10.65
CA GLU A 225 28.87 -12.70 10.45
C GLU A 225 27.35 -12.74 10.54
N LEU A 226 26.70 -13.72 9.90
CA LEU A 226 25.25 -13.94 10.00
C LEU A 226 24.82 -14.17 11.45
N LYS A 227 25.58 -14.98 12.20
CA LYS A 227 25.26 -15.27 13.60
C LYS A 227 25.42 -14.04 14.49
N ALA A 228 26.47 -13.26 14.26
CA ALA A 228 26.82 -12.09 15.06
C ALA A 228 25.92 -10.86 14.77
N ARG A 229 25.57 -10.61 13.50
CA ARG A 229 24.98 -9.33 13.08
C ARG A 229 23.48 -9.37 12.80
N ILE A 230 22.91 -10.54 12.49
CA ILE A 230 21.46 -10.63 12.26
C ILE A 230 20.73 -10.33 13.58
N PRO A 231 19.84 -9.30 13.60
CA PRO A 231 19.09 -8.93 14.78
C PRO A 231 18.28 -10.09 15.35
N LYS A 232 18.12 -10.14 16.67
CA LYS A 232 17.39 -11.22 17.36
C LYS A 232 15.91 -10.91 17.60
N VAL A 233 15.48 -9.68 17.28
CA VAL A 233 14.07 -9.30 17.29
C VAL A 233 13.29 -10.13 16.27
N LEU A 234 12.02 -10.43 16.57
CA LEU A 234 11.16 -11.24 15.70
C LEU A 234 11.06 -10.65 14.28
N ARG A 235 10.94 -9.33 14.20
CA ARG A 235 10.77 -8.58 12.96
C ARG A 235 12.10 -8.00 12.50
N HIS A 236 12.72 -8.68 11.56
CA HIS A 236 13.89 -8.20 10.83
C HIS A 236 13.76 -8.66 9.38
N VAL A 237 13.76 -7.71 8.44
CA VAL A 237 13.58 -8.00 7.01
C VAL A 237 14.62 -7.33 6.12
N ALA A 238 15.68 -6.76 6.72
CA ALA A 238 16.75 -6.15 5.95
C ALA A 238 17.59 -7.16 5.18
N GLY A 239 17.93 -6.82 3.95
CA GLY A 239 18.72 -7.64 3.06
C GLY A 239 17.99 -8.90 2.61
N TYR A 240 18.77 -9.88 2.14
CA TYR A 240 18.23 -11.20 1.81
C TYR A 240 18.26 -12.14 3.01
N ASN A 241 17.32 -13.09 3.04
CA ASN A 241 17.21 -14.13 4.09
C ASN A 241 18.31 -15.22 4.00
N LEU A 242 19.56 -14.82 3.75
CA LEU A 242 20.72 -15.73 3.66
C LEU A 242 20.95 -16.51 4.97
N HIS A 243 20.58 -15.93 6.12
CA HIS A 243 20.63 -16.58 7.43
C HIS A 243 19.70 -17.81 7.55
N ARG A 244 18.75 -17.99 6.60
CA ARG A 244 17.85 -19.16 6.54
C ARG A 244 18.36 -20.27 5.62
N VAL A 245 19.52 -20.09 5.00
CA VAL A 245 20.14 -21.10 4.13
C VAL A 245 20.97 -22.06 4.97
N ASP A 246 20.59 -23.33 4.96
CA ASP A 246 21.26 -24.40 5.70
C ASP A 246 21.81 -25.45 4.72
N PRO A 247 23.11 -25.79 4.77
CA PRO A 247 23.71 -26.86 3.98
C PRO A 247 23.05 -28.24 4.18
N ALA A 248 22.45 -28.53 5.33
CA ALA A 248 21.75 -29.78 5.60
C ALA A 248 20.38 -29.88 4.90
N GLY A 249 19.82 -28.74 4.48
CA GLY A 249 18.55 -28.66 3.77
C GLY A 249 17.76 -27.42 4.21
N HIS A 250 17.17 -26.70 3.26
CA HIS A 250 16.48 -25.45 3.53
C HIS A 250 15.42 -25.17 2.46
N ASN A 251 14.61 -24.13 2.67
CA ASN A 251 13.64 -23.67 1.69
C ASN A 251 14.21 -22.51 0.86
N MET A 252 14.47 -22.73 -0.44
CA MET A 252 14.96 -21.71 -1.37
C MET A 252 13.97 -20.57 -1.59
N ALA A 253 12.67 -20.78 -1.35
CA ALA A 253 11.69 -19.70 -1.40
C ALA A 253 11.99 -18.59 -0.38
N ASN A 254 12.65 -18.93 0.74
CA ASN A 254 12.96 -17.96 1.78
C ASN A 254 13.87 -16.83 1.29
N LEU A 255 14.78 -17.11 0.35
CA LEU A 255 15.64 -16.09 -0.28
C LEU A 255 14.84 -15.13 -1.16
N LEU A 256 13.78 -15.61 -1.81
CA LEU A 256 12.91 -14.78 -2.63
C LEU A 256 11.96 -13.92 -1.77
N VAL A 257 11.51 -14.44 -0.62
CA VAL A 257 10.75 -13.64 0.33
C VAL A 257 11.66 -12.53 0.91
N GLY A 258 11.23 -11.27 0.85
CA GLY A 258 12.05 -10.11 1.21
C GLY A 258 12.95 -9.59 0.08
N SER A 259 12.93 -10.21 -1.11
CA SER A 259 13.79 -9.78 -2.22
C SER A 259 13.34 -8.50 -2.94
N GLU A 260 12.17 -7.94 -2.61
CA GLU A 260 11.66 -6.68 -3.19
C GLU A 260 11.64 -6.66 -4.73
N GLY A 261 11.49 -7.83 -5.36
CA GLY A 261 11.47 -7.97 -6.82
C GLY A 261 12.83 -7.83 -7.49
N THR A 262 13.94 -7.94 -6.75
CA THR A 262 15.31 -7.84 -7.27
C THR A 262 15.86 -9.19 -7.75
N LEU A 263 15.39 -10.33 -7.24
CA LEU A 263 15.98 -11.64 -7.56
C LEU A 263 15.22 -12.40 -8.66
N ALA A 264 13.88 -12.32 -8.68
CA ALA A 264 13.07 -13.06 -9.64
C ALA A 264 11.67 -12.46 -9.79
N PHE A 265 11.00 -12.78 -10.90
CA PHE A 265 9.60 -12.42 -11.13
C PHE A 265 8.66 -13.54 -10.67
N PHE A 266 7.83 -13.30 -9.65
CA PHE A 266 6.93 -14.33 -9.11
C PHE A 266 5.74 -14.58 -10.04
N THR A 267 5.36 -15.84 -10.21
CA THR A 267 4.22 -16.26 -11.04
C THR A 267 3.19 -17.09 -10.28
N GLY A 268 3.56 -17.65 -9.12
CA GLY A 268 2.70 -18.42 -8.22
C GLY A 268 3.32 -18.55 -6.84
N LEU A 269 2.48 -18.61 -5.80
CA LEU A 269 2.92 -18.82 -4.41
C LEU A 269 2.04 -19.88 -3.75
N GLU A 270 2.66 -20.84 -3.07
CA GLU A 270 1.97 -21.79 -2.19
C GLU A 270 2.14 -21.37 -0.73
N LEU A 271 1.01 -21.23 -0.03
CA LEU A 271 0.92 -20.66 1.31
C LEU A 271 0.33 -21.66 2.30
N ASP A 272 0.81 -21.62 3.54
CA ASP A 272 0.20 -22.32 4.67
C ASP A 272 -0.97 -21.50 5.24
N LEU A 273 -2.09 -22.16 5.53
CA LEU A 273 -3.31 -21.58 6.07
C LEU A 273 -3.51 -21.94 7.55
N GLN A 274 -4.22 -21.08 8.26
CA GLN A 274 -4.57 -21.26 9.66
C GLN A 274 -6.09 -21.39 9.84
N PRO A 275 -6.55 -22.14 10.86
CA PRO A 275 -7.96 -22.13 11.24
C PRO A 275 -8.34 -20.76 11.82
N VAL A 276 -9.50 -20.23 11.42
CA VAL A 276 -10.03 -18.99 11.98
C VAL A 276 -10.39 -19.24 13.46
N PRO A 277 -9.83 -18.46 14.42
CA PRO A 277 -10.18 -18.60 15.83
C PRO A 277 -11.68 -18.44 16.06
N ALA A 278 -12.30 -19.28 16.90
CA ALA A 278 -13.74 -19.22 17.11
C ALA A 278 -14.19 -17.96 17.85
N ARG A 279 -13.36 -17.45 18.77
CA ARG A 279 -13.66 -16.28 19.61
C ARG A 279 -12.42 -15.42 19.79
N LYS A 280 -12.66 -14.13 20.04
CA LYS A 280 -11.66 -13.12 20.39
C LYS A 280 -12.18 -12.25 21.50
N VAL A 281 -11.28 -11.72 22.32
CA VAL A 281 -11.55 -10.67 23.30
C VAL A 281 -10.44 -9.63 23.24
N LEU A 282 -10.80 -8.38 23.56
CA LEU A 282 -9.88 -7.25 23.52
C LEU A 282 -9.91 -6.50 24.85
N GLY A 283 -8.74 -6.23 25.43
CA GLY A 283 -8.58 -5.28 26.53
C GLY A 283 -7.99 -3.97 26.02
N VAL A 284 -8.65 -2.85 26.31
CA VAL A 284 -8.15 -1.50 26.01
C VAL A 284 -7.54 -0.90 27.28
N CYS A 285 -6.22 -0.96 27.39
CA CYS A 285 -5.45 -0.49 28.55
C CYS A 285 -5.09 0.99 28.41
N HIS A 286 -5.37 1.79 29.44
CA HIS A 286 -5.20 3.25 29.45
C HIS A 286 -3.94 3.66 30.20
N PHE A 287 -3.14 4.55 29.61
CA PHE A 287 -1.89 5.03 30.22
C PHE A 287 -1.82 6.56 30.28
N PRO A 288 -1.27 7.14 31.36
CA PRO A 288 -1.15 8.59 31.52
C PRO A 288 0.02 9.18 30.72
N SER A 289 0.98 8.37 30.28
CA SER A 289 2.09 8.81 29.44
C SER A 289 2.51 7.72 28.44
N PHE A 290 3.12 8.15 27.34
CA PHE A 290 3.70 7.25 26.35
C PHE A 290 4.75 6.31 26.95
N ARG A 291 5.66 6.84 27.78
CA ARG A 291 6.71 6.06 28.45
C ARG A 291 6.12 4.95 29.32
N SER A 292 5.10 5.25 30.12
CA SER A 292 4.42 4.24 30.95
C SER A 292 3.80 3.09 30.16
N ALA A 293 3.26 3.35 28.95
CA ALA A 293 2.75 2.29 28.09
C ALA A 293 3.89 1.40 27.56
N MET A 294 5.01 2.00 27.15
CA MET A 294 6.18 1.25 26.67
C MET A 294 6.80 0.38 27.78
N GLU A 295 6.90 0.89 29.01
CA GLU A 295 7.36 0.11 30.17
C GLU A 295 6.44 -1.08 30.48
N ALA A 296 5.12 -0.89 30.40
CA ALA A 296 4.15 -1.95 30.64
C ALA A 296 4.12 -3.03 29.55
N THR A 297 4.58 -2.73 28.33
CA THR A 297 4.40 -3.59 27.15
C THR A 297 4.96 -5.00 27.36
N LYS A 298 6.20 -5.12 27.84
CA LYS A 298 6.85 -6.43 28.11
C LYS A 298 6.03 -7.27 29.08
N GLU A 299 5.53 -6.63 30.13
CA GLU A 299 4.73 -7.25 31.17
C GLU A 299 3.37 -7.73 30.65
N LEU A 300 2.73 -6.97 29.75
CA LEU A 300 1.48 -7.38 29.11
C LEU A 300 1.69 -8.53 28.09
N VAL A 301 2.79 -8.51 27.36
CA VAL A 301 3.17 -9.60 26.43
C VAL A 301 3.39 -10.91 27.18
N SER A 302 3.87 -10.87 28.43
CA SER A 302 4.07 -12.08 29.24
C SER A 302 2.78 -12.88 29.51
N LEU A 303 1.60 -12.27 29.32
CA LEU A 303 0.30 -12.92 29.45
C LEU A 303 -0.07 -13.81 28.25
N GLY A 304 0.76 -13.87 27.21
CA GLY A 304 0.51 -14.62 25.98
C GLY A 304 -0.65 -14.10 25.11
N PRO A 305 -0.74 -12.78 24.82
CA PRO A 305 -1.72 -12.25 23.88
C PRO A 305 -1.34 -12.58 22.43
N ASP A 306 -2.33 -12.47 21.54
CA ASP A 306 -2.12 -12.58 20.10
C ASP A 306 -1.67 -11.28 19.45
N ALA A 307 -1.94 -10.14 20.12
CA ALA A 307 -1.48 -8.83 19.71
C ALA A 307 -1.44 -7.87 20.91
N VAL A 308 -0.47 -6.94 20.89
CA VAL A 308 -0.45 -5.74 21.74
C VAL A 308 -0.10 -4.57 20.83
N GLU A 309 -1.05 -3.64 20.67
CA GLU A 309 -0.95 -2.53 19.71
C GLU A 309 -1.07 -1.17 20.40
N LEU A 310 -0.28 -0.19 19.96
CA LEU A 310 -0.28 1.15 20.52
C LEU A 310 -1.14 2.12 19.71
N VAL A 311 -1.91 2.94 20.42
CA VAL A 311 -2.58 4.13 19.89
C VAL A 311 -2.12 5.35 20.72
N ASP A 312 -1.41 6.28 20.08
CA ASP A 312 -0.87 7.47 20.75
C ASP A 312 -1.88 8.61 20.91
N ASN A 313 -1.47 9.66 21.62
CA ASN A 313 -2.30 10.84 21.87
C ASN A 313 -2.72 11.55 20.57
N THR A 314 -1.87 11.53 19.55
CA THR A 314 -2.15 12.18 18.27
C THR A 314 -3.31 11.49 17.58
N ILE A 315 -3.29 10.17 17.50
CA ILE A 315 -4.38 9.37 16.92
C ILE A 315 -5.63 9.53 17.76
N LEU A 316 -5.54 9.51 19.10
CA LEU A 316 -6.71 9.72 19.98
C LEU A 316 -7.37 11.08 19.72
N THR A 317 -6.58 12.14 19.59
CA THR A 317 -7.08 13.49 19.37
C THR A 317 -7.72 13.62 17.99
N LEU A 318 -7.00 13.25 16.92
CA LEU A 318 -7.50 13.36 15.55
C LEU A 318 -8.71 12.46 15.30
N SER A 319 -8.75 11.25 15.89
CA SER A 319 -9.88 10.32 15.71
C SER A 319 -11.18 10.84 16.32
N ARG A 320 -11.12 11.61 17.42
CA ARG A 320 -12.30 12.21 18.05
C ARG A 320 -12.96 13.27 17.17
N GLU A 321 -12.18 13.96 16.34
CA GLU A 321 -12.68 14.97 15.41
C GLU A 321 -13.26 14.36 14.12
N MET A 322 -12.97 13.08 13.86
CA MET A 322 -13.44 12.37 12.68
C MET A 322 -14.82 11.73 12.92
N PRO A 323 -15.87 12.07 12.14
CA PRO A 323 -17.20 11.51 12.33
C PRO A 323 -17.27 9.98 12.28
N GLN A 324 -16.38 9.35 11.51
CA GLN A 324 -16.30 7.89 11.39
C GLN A 324 -15.77 7.18 12.64
N PHE A 325 -14.99 7.85 13.49
CA PHE A 325 -14.33 7.26 14.66
C PHE A 325 -14.78 7.84 16.01
N ALA A 326 -15.42 9.02 16.00
CA ALA A 326 -15.85 9.72 17.20
C ALA A 326 -16.67 8.85 18.17
N ALA A 327 -17.65 8.09 17.66
CA ALA A 327 -18.46 7.19 18.47
C ALA A 327 -17.63 6.06 19.11
N THR A 328 -16.69 5.48 18.36
CA THR A 328 -15.78 4.46 18.88
C THR A 328 -14.90 5.04 19.99
N MET A 329 -14.34 6.23 19.80
CA MET A 329 -13.50 6.89 20.80
C MET A 329 -14.28 7.25 22.07
N ALA A 330 -15.53 7.69 21.95
CA ALA A 330 -16.37 8.02 23.10
C ALA A 330 -16.68 6.79 23.98
N GLU A 331 -16.80 5.61 23.38
CA GLU A 331 -17.08 4.37 24.10
C GLU A 331 -15.83 3.82 24.80
N VAL A 332 -14.70 3.77 24.09
CA VAL A 332 -13.52 3.03 24.56
C VAL A 332 -12.54 3.85 25.37
N VAL A 333 -12.59 5.18 25.27
CA VAL A 333 -11.65 6.06 25.97
C VAL A 333 -12.26 6.60 27.26
N ARG A 334 -11.70 6.20 28.40
CA ARG A 334 -12.09 6.68 29.73
C ARG A 334 -11.12 7.74 30.24
N GLY A 335 -11.66 8.85 30.74
CA GLY A 335 -10.85 9.96 31.26
C GLY A 335 -10.01 10.63 30.17
N ALA A 336 -8.78 11.03 30.52
CA ALA A 336 -7.84 11.70 29.62
C ALA A 336 -6.50 10.96 29.54
N PRO A 337 -6.47 9.72 29.00
CA PRO A 337 -5.22 9.00 28.82
C PRO A 337 -4.38 9.69 27.75
N ASN A 338 -3.06 9.53 27.85
CA ASN A 338 -2.14 9.94 26.80
C ASN A 338 -2.06 8.89 25.68
N CYS A 339 -2.15 7.61 26.00
CA CYS A 339 -2.12 6.54 25.00
C CYS A 339 -2.87 5.30 25.47
N LEU A 340 -3.16 4.40 24.52
CA LEU A 340 -3.80 3.12 24.76
C LEU A 340 -2.92 1.98 24.28
N LEU A 341 -2.93 0.86 25.01
CA LEU A 341 -2.51 -0.44 24.49
C LEU A 341 -3.74 -1.33 24.26
N LEU A 342 -3.87 -1.87 23.06
CA LEU A 342 -4.92 -2.78 22.66
C LEU A 342 -4.38 -4.21 22.75
N VAL A 343 -4.87 -5.00 23.70
CA VAL A 343 -4.41 -6.38 23.99
C VAL A 343 -5.45 -7.38 23.52
N GLU A 344 -5.17 -8.14 22.46
CA GLU A 344 -6.08 -9.16 21.92
C GLU A 344 -5.71 -10.56 22.40
N PHE A 345 -6.71 -11.34 22.80
CA PHE A 345 -6.60 -12.78 22.99
C PHE A 345 -7.63 -13.50 22.12
N SER A 346 -7.27 -14.65 21.56
CA SER A 346 -8.19 -15.49 20.79
C SER A 346 -8.05 -16.97 21.14
N GLY A 347 -9.16 -17.68 21.00
CA GLY A 347 -9.28 -19.08 21.39
C GLY A 347 -10.70 -19.60 21.19
N ASP A 348 -10.94 -20.83 21.62
CA ASP A 348 -12.22 -21.50 21.43
C ASP A 348 -13.11 -21.45 22.68
N ASP A 349 -12.51 -21.44 23.87
CA ASP A 349 -13.19 -21.44 25.15
C ASP A 349 -13.44 -20.02 25.68
N ALA A 350 -14.70 -19.72 26.02
CA ALA A 350 -15.08 -18.39 26.51
C ALA A 350 -14.62 -18.13 27.95
N GLY A 351 -14.49 -19.17 28.79
CA GLY A 351 -14.04 -19.06 30.17
C GLY A 351 -12.56 -18.72 30.24
N ASP A 352 -11.72 -19.37 29.43
CA ASP A 352 -10.30 -19.05 29.27
C ASP A 352 -10.08 -17.60 28.82
N LEU A 353 -10.85 -17.14 27.83
CA LEU A 353 -10.75 -15.75 27.35
C LEU A 353 -11.20 -14.73 28.41
N ALA A 354 -12.23 -15.05 29.21
CA ALA A 354 -12.63 -14.20 30.33
C ALA A 354 -11.53 -14.16 31.40
N ALA A 355 -10.96 -15.31 31.77
CA ALA A 355 -9.85 -15.38 32.73
C ALA A 355 -8.61 -14.61 32.28
N LYS A 356 -8.32 -14.59 30.97
CA LYS A 356 -7.25 -13.76 30.38
C LYS A 356 -7.51 -12.25 30.50
N LEU A 357 -8.76 -11.81 30.34
CA LEU A 357 -9.12 -10.41 30.59
C LEU A 357 -8.98 -10.04 32.07
N ASP A 358 -9.38 -10.94 32.98
CA ASP A 358 -9.23 -10.72 34.42
C ASP A 358 -7.75 -10.67 34.81
N ALA A 359 -6.93 -11.56 34.25
CA ALA A 359 -5.47 -11.54 34.45
C ALA A 359 -4.83 -10.25 33.90
N LEU A 360 -5.31 -9.75 32.76
CA LEU A 360 -4.87 -8.46 32.21
C LEU A 360 -5.22 -7.30 33.15
N ALA A 361 -6.45 -7.27 33.68
CA ALA A 361 -6.88 -6.23 34.62
C ALA A 361 -6.10 -6.28 35.95
N ALA A 362 -5.84 -7.49 36.47
CA ALA A 362 -5.00 -7.69 37.64
C ALA A 362 -3.57 -7.21 37.39
N LYS A 363 -2.98 -7.58 36.23
CA LYS A 363 -1.63 -7.14 35.87
C LYS A 363 -1.53 -5.62 35.74
N MET A 364 -2.52 -4.97 35.14
CA MET A 364 -2.56 -3.51 35.06
C MET A 364 -2.66 -2.86 36.46
N THR A 365 -3.41 -3.48 37.38
CA THR A 365 -3.49 -3.03 38.77
C THR A 365 -2.14 -3.15 39.48
N ASP A 366 -1.43 -4.28 39.32
CA ASP A 366 -0.09 -4.49 39.88
C ASP A 366 0.93 -3.48 39.36
N LEU A 367 0.77 -3.03 38.11
CA LEU A 367 1.60 -1.98 37.49
C LEU A 367 1.22 -0.56 37.94
N GLY A 368 0.21 -0.41 38.81
CA GLY A 368 -0.24 0.88 39.34
C GLY A 368 -1.37 1.56 38.55
N TYR A 369 -1.99 0.85 37.61
CA TYR A 369 -3.07 1.34 36.74
C TYR A 369 -4.40 0.64 37.03
N ALA A 370 -4.91 0.79 38.25
CA ALA A 370 -6.21 0.26 38.65
C ALA A 370 -7.35 0.86 37.79
N ASP A 371 -8.36 0.05 37.49
CA ASP A 371 -9.54 0.41 36.68
C ASP A 371 -9.24 0.99 35.28
N ALA A 372 -8.02 0.76 34.77
CA ALA A 372 -7.53 1.31 33.50
C ALA A 372 -7.77 0.41 32.28
N VAL A 373 -8.55 -0.67 32.43
CA VAL A 373 -8.84 -1.63 31.34
C VAL A 373 -10.31 -1.57 30.97
N VAL A 374 -10.59 -1.39 29.67
CA VAL A 374 -11.93 -1.55 29.12
C VAL A 374 -12.00 -2.89 28.36
N PRO A 375 -12.73 -3.89 28.89
CA PRO A 375 -12.90 -5.17 28.22
C PRO A 375 -13.95 -5.05 27.09
N ILE A 376 -13.62 -5.59 25.92
CA ILE A 376 -14.47 -5.62 24.73
C ILE A 376 -14.61 -7.06 24.25
N THR A 377 -15.77 -7.68 24.53
CA THR A 377 -16.08 -9.07 24.16
C THR A 377 -17.01 -9.18 22.95
N ASP A 378 -17.70 -8.09 22.59
CA ASP A 378 -18.57 -8.03 21.42
C ASP A 378 -17.74 -7.91 20.11
N PRO A 379 -17.88 -8.85 19.15
CA PRO A 379 -17.09 -8.83 17.92
C PRO A 379 -17.28 -7.57 17.06
N ALA A 380 -18.48 -6.97 17.06
CA ALA A 380 -18.73 -5.75 16.28
C ALA A 380 -17.98 -4.55 16.88
N TRP A 381 -17.94 -4.44 18.21
CA TRP A 381 -17.12 -3.46 18.91
C TRP A 381 -15.62 -3.69 18.70
N GLN A 382 -15.14 -4.94 18.77
CA GLN A 382 -13.74 -5.26 18.47
C GLN A 382 -13.34 -4.78 17.08
N GLY A 383 -14.17 -5.07 16.07
CA GLY A 383 -13.94 -4.60 14.70
C GLY A 383 -13.88 -3.07 14.58
N ARG A 384 -14.73 -2.34 15.34
CA ARG A 384 -14.68 -0.87 15.37
C ARG A 384 -13.37 -0.35 15.97
N VAL A 385 -12.89 -0.93 17.08
CA VAL A 385 -11.61 -0.53 17.69
C VAL A 385 -10.45 -0.80 16.75
N TRP A 386 -10.40 -2.00 16.15
CA TRP A 386 -9.39 -2.35 15.15
C TRP A 386 -9.39 -1.42 13.96
N SER A 387 -10.57 -1.00 13.48
CA SER A 387 -10.65 -0.06 12.34
C SER A 387 -9.98 1.28 12.60
N VAL A 388 -9.93 1.75 13.86
CA VAL A 388 -9.21 2.97 14.24
C VAL A 388 -7.70 2.74 14.18
N ARG A 389 -7.23 1.62 14.76
CA ARG A 389 -5.80 1.25 14.76
C ARG A 389 -5.27 1.03 13.35
N GLU A 390 -6.01 0.35 12.49
CA GLU A 390 -5.66 0.13 11.08
C GLU A 390 -5.64 1.43 10.26
N ALA A 391 -6.48 2.41 10.63
CA ALA A 391 -6.52 3.72 10.00
C ALA A 391 -5.44 4.70 10.50
N GLY A 392 -4.65 4.34 11.51
CA GLY A 392 -3.65 5.20 12.17
C GLY A 392 -2.79 6.01 11.20
N LEU A 393 -2.23 5.36 10.17
CA LEU A 393 -1.47 6.01 9.09
C LEU A 393 -2.26 7.15 8.43
N ASN A 394 -3.50 6.89 8.04
CA ASN A 394 -4.30 7.88 7.32
C ASN A 394 -4.74 9.02 8.23
N ILE A 395 -4.96 8.74 9.52
CA ILE A 395 -5.34 9.71 10.53
C ILE A 395 -4.19 10.69 10.73
N VAL A 396 -2.96 10.22 10.96
CA VAL A 396 -1.82 11.14 11.13
C VAL A 396 -1.52 11.95 9.86
N MET A 397 -1.76 11.37 8.68
CA MET A 397 -1.56 12.06 7.39
C MET A 397 -2.62 13.13 7.08
N SER A 398 -3.67 13.27 7.89
CA SER A 398 -4.72 14.29 7.67
C SER A 398 -4.31 15.70 8.13
N MET A 399 -3.14 15.87 8.76
CA MET A 399 -2.61 17.17 9.18
C MET A 399 -2.52 18.15 8.02
N LYS A 400 -3.04 19.37 8.19
CA LYS A 400 -3.11 20.42 7.15
C LYS A 400 -2.01 21.49 7.34
N SER A 401 -0.77 21.04 7.49
CA SER A 401 0.43 21.88 7.59
C SER A 401 1.36 21.68 6.38
N ALA A 402 2.31 22.60 6.20
CA ALA A 402 3.37 22.46 5.21
C ALA A 402 4.28 21.26 5.51
N GLY A 403 4.67 21.08 6.79
CA GLY A 403 5.28 19.85 7.28
C GLY A 403 4.26 18.71 7.32
N LYS A 404 4.70 17.50 6.96
CA LYS A 404 3.88 16.28 6.96
C LYS A 404 4.58 15.18 7.77
N PRO A 405 3.84 14.25 8.39
CA PRO A 405 4.44 13.06 9.02
C PRO A 405 5.05 12.13 7.95
N ILE A 406 6.37 12.12 7.81
CA ILE A 406 7.06 11.39 6.75
C ILE A 406 7.43 9.97 7.21
N SER A 407 7.34 9.02 6.29
CA SER A 407 7.79 7.64 6.43
C SER A 407 9.26 7.53 6.00
N PHE A 408 10.17 7.36 6.95
CA PHE A 408 11.54 6.92 6.67
C PHE A 408 12.20 6.14 7.83
N ILE A 409 11.73 6.30 9.07
CA ILE A 409 12.19 5.56 10.27
C ILE A 409 11.07 4.75 10.96
N GLU A 410 9.89 4.66 10.35
CA GLU A 410 8.66 4.09 10.91
C GLU A 410 8.61 2.56 10.96
N ASP A 411 9.76 1.90 10.97
CA ASP A 411 9.85 0.44 10.85
C ASP A 411 10.93 -0.15 11.77
N CYS A 412 11.30 0.59 12.81
CA CYS A 412 12.31 0.15 13.78
C CYS A 412 11.73 -0.89 14.74
N ALA A 413 12.35 -2.07 14.81
CA ALA A 413 12.05 -3.13 15.77
C ALA A 413 13.11 -3.19 16.87
N ILE A 414 12.70 -2.99 18.12
CA ILE A 414 13.58 -2.89 19.30
C ILE A 414 13.21 -3.98 20.32
N PRO A 415 14.18 -4.61 21.02
CA PRO A 415 13.87 -5.50 22.14
C PRO A 415 12.97 -4.84 23.19
N LEU A 416 11.98 -5.57 23.71
CA LEU A 416 10.93 -5.01 24.56
C LEU A 416 11.48 -4.39 25.85
N GLU A 417 12.56 -4.94 26.39
CA GLU A 417 13.28 -4.43 27.57
C GLU A 417 13.87 -3.03 27.38
N HIS A 418 14.05 -2.58 26.13
CA HIS A 418 14.65 -1.28 25.79
C HIS A 418 13.64 -0.30 25.20
N LEU A 419 12.39 -0.72 25.00
CA LEU A 419 11.39 0.04 24.24
C LEU A 419 11.11 1.43 24.81
N ALA A 420 11.00 1.55 26.14
CA ALA A 420 10.75 2.82 26.81
C ALA A 420 11.93 3.80 26.69
N ASP A 421 13.16 3.31 26.84
CA ASP A 421 14.35 4.15 26.78
C ASP A 421 14.66 4.58 25.35
N PHE A 422 14.55 3.65 24.38
CA PHE A 422 14.70 3.94 22.95
C PHE A 422 13.73 5.02 22.49
N THR A 423 12.44 4.88 22.83
CA THR A 423 11.41 5.86 22.41
C THR A 423 11.62 7.22 23.04
N SER A 424 12.14 7.29 24.27
CA SER A 424 12.48 8.54 24.94
C SER A 424 13.64 9.25 24.24
N ARG A 425 14.73 8.53 23.93
CA ARG A 425 15.87 9.08 23.17
C ARG A 425 15.53 9.46 21.75
N LEU A 426 14.62 8.72 21.11
CA LEU A 426 14.16 9.08 19.76
C LEU A 426 13.30 10.36 19.78
N THR A 427 12.51 10.60 20.83
CA THR A 427 11.85 11.90 21.04
C THR A 427 12.87 13.03 21.23
N GLU A 428 13.91 12.83 22.04
CA GLU A 428 15.00 13.81 22.20
C GLU A 428 15.70 14.11 20.86
N LEU A 429 15.91 13.09 20.02
CA LEU A 429 16.47 13.27 18.66
C LEU A 429 15.56 14.14 17.79
N PHE A 430 14.24 13.97 17.86
CA PHE A 430 13.30 14.83 17.13
C PHE A 430 13.36 16.28 17.60
N GLU A 431 13.36 16.49 18.92
CA GLU A 431 13.43 17.83 19.53
C GLU A 431 14.75 18.54 19.16
N ALA A 432 15.87 17.82 19.21
CA ALA A 432 17.19 18.33 18.80
C ALA A 432 17.22 18.72 17.30
N ASN A 433 16.41 18.06 16.47
CA ASN A 433 16.23 18.40 15.06
C ASN A 433 15.08 19.39 14.82
N GLY A 434 14.45 19.96 15.85
CA GLY A 434 13.39 20.96 15.72
C GLY A 434 12.08 20.41 15.16
N THR A 435 11.77 19.14 15.39
CA THR A 435 10.50 18.51 15.00
C THR A 435 9.91 17.67 16.14
N SER A 436 8.74 17.08 15.91
CA SER A 436 8.09 16.13 16.80
C SER A 436 7.66 14.89 16.01
N GLY A 437 7.50 13.77 16.71
CA GLY A 437 7.08 12.50 16.14
C GLY A 437 5.64 12.15 16.48
N THR A 438 4.96 11.48 15.54
CA THR A 438 3.70 10.77 15.80
C THR A 438 3.93 9.28 15.90
N TRP A 439 3.19 8.60 16.77
CA TRP A 439 3.49 7.23 17.15
C TRP A 439 2.30 6.29 16.99
N TYR A 440 2.57 5.11 16.47
CA TYR A 440 1.74 3.92 16.60
C TYR A 440 2.67 2.72 16.52
N ALA A 441 2.29 1.57 17.05
CA ALA A 441 3.24 0.46 17.14
C ALA A 441 2.57 -0.88 17.19
N HIS A 442 3.29 -1.86 16.66
CA HIS A 442 3.14 -3.26 17.03
C HIS A 442 3.95 -3.50 18.30
N ALA A 443 3.44 -3.00 19.42
CA ALA A 443 4.13 -2.97 20.70
C ALA A 443 4.55 -4.38 21.16
N SER A 444 3.72 -5.40 20.89
CA SER A 444 4.00 -6.80 21.25
C SER A 444 5.33 -7.37 20.74
N VAL A 445 5.87 -6.78 19.67
CA VAL A 445 7.10 -7.24 19.00
C VAL A 445 8.13 -6.11 18.89
N GLY A 446 7.91 -5.02 19.63
CA GLY A 446 8.80 -3.88 19.70
C GLY A 446 8.95 -3.10 18.40
N LEU A 447 8.04 -3.28 17.44
CA LEU A 447 8.07 -2.58 16.17
C LEU A 447 7.29 -1.27 16.23
N LEU A 448 8.01 -0.18 16.01
CA LEU A 448 7.55 1.19 16.16
C LEU A 448 7.29 1.83 14.80
N HIS A 449 6.07 2.32 14.61
CA HIS A 449 5.75 3.23 13.52
C HIS A 449 5.78 4.66 14.02
N VAL A 450 6.91 5.30 13.77
CA VAL A 450 7.19 6.67 14.16
C VAL A 450 7.42 7.55 12.94
N ARG A 451 6.74 8.72 12.91
CA ARG A 451 6.81 9.64 11.78
C ARG A 451 7.06 11.07 12.25
N PRO A 452 8.24 11.65 11.96
CA PRO A 452 8.50 13.05 12.27
C PRO A 452 7.84 13.98 11.25
N VAL A 453 7.48 15.18 11.70
CA VAL A 453 6.81 16.20 10.87
C VAL A 453 7.85 17.02 10.12
N ILE A 454 7.99 16.80 8.81
CA ILE A 454 9.04 17.41 7.98
C ILE A 454 8.44 18.00 6.70
N ASN A 455 8.96 19.13 6.24
CA ASN A 455 8.59 19.72 4.95
C ASN A 455 9.61 19.33 3.86
N LEU A 456 9.36 18.21 3.16
CA LEU A 456 10.25 17.73 2.10
C LEU A 456 10.23 18.57 0.80
N LYS A 457 9.38 19.59 0.70
CA LYS A 457 9.43 20.53 -0.43
C LYS A 457 10.67 21.42 -0.37
N GLU A 458 11.24 21.60 0.82
CA GLU A 458 12.40 22.46 1.06
C GLU A 458 13.67 21.62 1.22
N GLU A 459 14.82 22.19 0.86
CA GLU A 459 16.12 21.53 1.00
C GLU A 459 16.46 21.26 2.48
N ALA A 460 16.16 22.20 3.37
CA ALA A 460 16.34 22.05 4.80
C ALA A 460 15.60 20.83 5.36
N GLY A 461 14.39 20.55 4.87
CA GLY A 461 13.62 19.37 5.27
C GLY A 461 14.28 18.05 4.87
N ALA A 462 14.94 17.98 3.71
CA ALA A 462 15.69 16.78 3.33
C ALA A 462 16.93 16.56 4.21
N ARG A 463 17.65 17.64 4.56
CA ARG A 463 18.79 17.57 5.49
C ARG A 463 18.34 17.13 6.89
N GLN A 464 17.23 17.68 7.38
CA GLN A 464 16.60 17.28 8.64
C GLN A 464 16.21 15.79 8.63
N MET A 465 15.61 15.31 7.53
CA MET A 465 15.27 13.90 7.35
C MET A 465 16.50 12.99 7.45
N ARG A 466 17.58 13.33 6.75
CA ARG A 466 18.84 12.57 6.78
C ARG A 466 19.43 12.49 8.19
N ALA A 467 19.54 13.63 8.87
CA ALA A 467 20.09 13.69 10.23
C ALA A 467 19.28 12.85 11.24
N ILE A 468 17.95 12.88 11.14
CA ILE A 468 17.07 12.05 11.96
C ILE A 468 17.23 10.56 11.62
N ALA A 469 17.35 10.21 10.34
CA ALA A 469 17.50 8.83 9.91
C ALA A 469 18.79 8.21 10.47
N GLU A 470 19.92 8.89 10.27
CA GLU A 470 21.23 8.45 10.78
C GLU A 470 21.20 8.30 12.31
N GLY A 471 20.74 9.34 13.03
CA GLY A 471 20.64 9.27 14.48
C GLY A 471 19.70 8.17 14.98
N ALA A 472 18.56 7.95 14.31
CA ALA A 472 17.64 6.88 14.69
C ALA A 472 18.23 5.49 14.44
N PHE A 473 18.95 5.30 13.34
CA PHE A 473 19.58 4.01 13.01
C PHE A 473 20.79 3.70 13.90
N ASP A 474 21.54 4.72 14.33
CA ASP A 474 22.56 4.56 15.37
C ASP A 474 21.94 4.09 16.70
N LEU A 475 20.82 4.69 17.12
CA LEU A 475 20.07 4.23 18.29
C LEU A 475 19.60 2.78 18.13
N VAL A 476 19.05 2.42 16.96
CA VAL A 476 18.60 1.05 16.69
C VAL A 476 19.77 0.05 16.85
N ALA A 477 20.93 0.38 16.31
CA ALA A 477 22.13 -0.45 16.43
C ALA A 477 22.59 -0.59 17.89
N GLU A 478 22.58 0.52 18.66
CA GLU A 478 22.94 0.53 20.08
C GLU A 478 22.07 -0.42 20.91
N TYR A 479 20.76 -0.47 20.65
CA TYR A 479 19.81 -1.34 21.36
C TYR A 479 19.64 -2.73 20.73
N GLY A 480 20.48 -3.10 19.74
CA GLY A 480 20.45 -4.43 19.11
C GLY A 480 19.16 -4.71 18.31
N GLY A 481 18.53 -3.65 17.80
CA GLY A 481 17.29 -3.73 17.02
C GLY A 481 17.51 -3.93 15.52
N SER A 482 16.44 -3.73 14.75
CA SER A 482 16.46 -3.66 13.28
C SER A 482 15.77 -2.40 12.80
N HIS A 483 16.33 -1.71 11.81
CA HIS A 483 15.70 -0.51 11.23
C HIS A 483 14.67 -0.84 10.12
N SER A 484 14.60 -2.11 9.72
CA SER A 484 13.74 -2.65 8.68
C SER A 484 13.05 -3.90 9.24
N GLY A 485 11.85 -3.71 9.77
CA GLY A 485 11.11 -4.75 10.49
C GLY A 485 9.97 -5.38 9.70
N GLU A 486 9.24 -4.64 8.85
CA GLU A 486 8.16 -5.21 8.02
C GLU A 486 7.92 -4.51 6.66
N HIS A 487 8.43 -3.30 6.45
CA HIS A 487 8.18 -2.52 5.23
C HIS A 487 9.16 -2.84 4.09
N GLY A 488 10.23 -3.59 4.38
CA GLY A 488 11.36 -3.81 3.48
C GLY A 488 12.34 -2.62 3.51
N ASP A 489 13.43 -2.75 2.78
CA ASP A 489 14.48 -1.76 2.75
C ASP A 489 14.12 -0.61 1.81
N GLY A 490 13.71 -0.91 0.58
CA GLY A 490 13.46 0.09 -0.45
C GLY A 490 14.64 1.05 -0.67
N PHE A 491 14.39 2.19 -1.31
CA PHE A 491 15.38 3.27 -1.38
C PHE A 491 15.61 3.96 -0.03
N VAL A 492 14.64 3.88 0.88
CA VAL A 492 14.74 4.53 2.20
C VAL A 492 15.88 3.95 3.04
N ARG A 493 16.01 2.61 3.08
CA ARG A 493 16.88 1.93 4.05
C ARG A 493 18.02 1.15 3.44
N SER A 494 17.95 0.81 2.15
CA SER A 494 19.00 -0.02 1.52
C SER A 494 20.41 0.55 1.72
N GLU A 495 20.56 1.89 1.71
CA GLU A 495 21.85 2.57 1.95
C GLU A 495 22.44 2.20 3.32
N PHE A 496 21.60 1.97 4.33
CA PHE A 496 21.98 1.74 5.72
C PHE A 496 22.14 0.26 6.06
N THR A 497 21.93 -0.65 5.11
CA THR A 497 22.15 -2.09 5.28
C THR A 497 23.56 -2.36 5.81
N GLU A 498 24.57 -1.65 5.28
CA GLU A 498 25.96 -1.78 5.72
C GLU A 498 26.18 -1.27 7.14
N THR A 499 25.48 -0.21 7.56
CA THR A 499 25.54 0.30 8.94
C THR A 499 25.03 -0.74 9.93
N MET A 500 23.95 -1.46 9.60
CA MET A 500 23.36 -2.45 10.51
C MET A 500 24.05 -3.82 10.43
N LEU A 501 24.31 -4.32 9.22
CA LEU A 501 24.77 -5.69 8.97
C LEU A 501 26.25 -5.79 8.63
N GLY A 502 26.96 -4.66 8.54
CA GLY A 502 28.39 -4.61 8.23
C GLY A 502 28.72 -4.91 6.77
N ALA A 503 29.89 -4.43 6.35
CA ALA A 503 30.37 -4.58 4.97
C ALA A 503 30.39 -6.04 4.47
N PRO A 504 30.85 -7.05 5.24
CA PRO A 504 30.90 -8.43 4.76
C PRO A 504 29.53 -8.96 4.28
N LEU A 505 28.48 -8.77 5.09
CA LEU A 505 27.14 -9.22 4.72
C LEU A 505 26.54 -8.42 3.57
N THR A 506 26.78 -7.11 3.51
CA THR A 506 26.38 -6.29 2.36
C THR A 506 27.00 -6.80 1.06
N ARG A 507 28.30 -7.14 1.06
CA ARG A 507 28.97 -7.74 -0.11
C ARG A 507 28.45 -9.14 -0.42
N ALA A 508 28.05 -9.92 0.59
CA ALA A 508 27.42 -11.22 0.37
C ALA A 508 26.05 -11.06 -0.31
N TYR A 509 25.25 -10.07 0.06
CA TYR A 509 23.98 -9.78 -0.60
C TYR A 509 24.16 -9.30 -2.04
N GLU A 510 25.20 -8.52 -2.33
CA GLU A 510 25.54 -8.19 -3.72
C GLU A 510 25.85 -9.46 -4.54
N GLN A 511 26.59 -10.40 -3.97
CA GLN A 511 26.86 -11.69 -4.63
C GLN A 511 25.59 -12.55 -4.79
N VAL A 512 24.65 -12.48 -3.84
CA VAL A 512 23.32 -13.10 -4.02
C VAL A 512 22.62 -12.47 -5.22
N LYS A 513 22.56 -11.14 -5.29
CA LYS A 513 21.95 -10.45 -6.44
C LYS A 513 22.62 -10.82 -7.76
N ASP A 514 23.95 -10.86 -7.81
CA ASP A 514 24.69 -11.15 -9.03
C ASP A 514 24.52 -12.62 -9.49
N ALA A 515 24.26 -13.54 -8.55
CA ALA A 515 23.95 -14.94 -8.89
C ALA A 515 22.55 -15.13 -9.50
N PHE A 516 21.58 -14.30 -9.12
CA PHE A 516 20.20 -14.37 -9.64
C PHE A 516 20.00 -13.49 -10.89
N ASP A 517 20.67 -12.34 -10.95
CA ASP A 517 20.49 -11.32 -11.96
C ASP A 517 21.80 -10.56 -12.23
N PRO A 518 22.75 -11.20 -12.95
CA PRO A 518 24.08 -10.65 -13.22
C PRO A 518 24.04 -9.37 -14.09
N GLU A 519 22.98 -9.19 -14.89
CA GLU A 519 22.81 -8.01 -15.75
C GLU A 519 22.11 -6.85 -15.02
N GLY A 520 21.58 -7.07 -13.81
CA GLY A 520 20.88 -6.05 -13.04
C GLY A 520 19.53 -5.64 -13.65
N LEU A 521 18.85 -6.56 -14.32
CA LEU A 521 17.57 -6.35 -14.99
C LEU A 521 16.42 -6.06 -14.01
N PHE A 522 16.44 -6.66 -12.83
CA PHE A 522 15.33 -6.65 -11.87
C PHE A 522 15.49 -5.60 -10.76
N ASN A 523 14.53 -4.68 -10.73
CA ASN A 523 14.34 -3.63 -9.72
C ASN A 523 15.66 -3.04 -9.16
N PRO A 524 16.51 -2.46 -10.02
CA PRO A 524 17.84 -2.02 -9.63
C PRO A 524 17.80 -0.93 -8.54
N GLY A 525 18.84 -0.90 -7.70
CA GLY A 525 18.99 0.12 -6.65
C GLY A 525 18.17 -0.15 -5.39
N THR A 526 17.52 -1.31 -5.28
CA THR A 526 16.82 -1.77 -4.07
C THR A 526 17.55 -2.97 -3.46
N VAL A 527 17.56 -3.09 -2.13
CA VAL A 527 18.30 -4.05 -1.29
C VAL A 527 19.83 -3.92 -1.38
N VAL A 528 20.38 -3.84 -2.60
CA VAL A 528 21.81 -3.72 -2.86
C VAL A 528 22.10 -2.63 -3.87
N ARG A 529 23.30 -2.03 -3.77
CA ARG A 529 23.77 -0.94 -4.65
C ARG A 529 22.75 0.22 -4.79
N PRO A 530 22.19 0.73 -3.67
CA PRO A 530 21.13 1.73 -3.72
C PRO A 530 21.66 3.14 -4.02
N PRO A 531 20.79 4.06 -4.49
CA PRO A 531 21.06 5.49 -4.42
C PRO A 531 21.08 5.94 -2.95
N ARG A 532 21.48 7.19 -2.72
CA ARG A 532 21.33 7.82 -1.41
C ARG A 532 19.85 8.01 -1.05
N MET A 533 19.49 7.80 0.22
CA MET A 533 18.11 7.96 0.69
C MET A 533 17.57 9.37 0.43
N ASP A 534 18.45 10.37 0.44
CA ASP A 534 18.15 11.80 0.35
C ASP A 534 18.42 12.39 -1.04
N GLU A 535 18.58 11.55 -2.06
CA GLU A 535 18.73 11.98 -3.46
C GLU A 535 17.48 12.75 -3.92
N ARG A 536 17.62 14.07 -4.03
CA ARG A 536 16.51 15.01 -4.19
C ARG A 536 15.76 14.83 -5.51
N ASP A 537 16.44 14.37 -6.55
CA ASP A 537 15.83 14.15 -7.86
C ASP A 537 14.87 12.95 -7.87
N LEU A 538 15.01 12.03 -6.91
CA LEU A 538 14.10 10.90 -6.75
C LEU A 538 12.87 11.26 -5.91
N PHE A 539 12.84 12.40 -5.23
CA PHE A 539 11.70 12.78 -4.38
C PHE A 539 10.46 13.13 -5.21
N ARG A 540 9.29 12.82 -4.65
CA ARG A 540 7.98 13.30 -5.11
C ARG A 540 7.92 14.82 -5.23
N PHE A 541 8.65 15.51 -4.38
CA PHE A 541 8.83 16.96 -4.38
C PHE A 541 10.28 17.33 -4.76
N LYS A 542 10.68 16.93 -5.97
CA LYS A 542 12.00 17.23 -6.54
C LYS A 542 12.30 18.74 -6.68
N PRO A 543 13.57 19.14 -6.83
CA PRO A 543 13.92 20.54 -7.07
C PRO A 543 13.13 21.16 -8.23
N GLY A 544 12.65 22.38 -8.05
CA GLY A 544 11.81 23.08 -9.03
C GLY A 544 10.32 22.70 -9.02
N TYR A 545 9.90 21.76 -8.16
CA TYR A 545 8.48 21.44 -7.96
C TYR A 545 7.70 22.66 -7.46
N ARG A 546 6.70 23.09 -8.23
CA ARG A 546 5.87 24.27 -7.92
C ARG A 546 4.47 24.11 -8.49
N ALA A 547 3.53 24.90 -7.98
CA ALA A 547 2.20 25.00 -8.57
C ALA A 547 2.24 25.81 -9.88
N GLU A 548 1.52 25.32 -10.88
CA GLU A 548 1.17 26.12 -12.05
C GLU A 548 0.25 27.29 -11.64
N PRO A 549 0.46 28.50 -12.18
CA PRO A 549 -0.32 29.67 -11.82
C PRO A 549 -1.71 29.58 -12.43
N ILE A 550 -2.68 29.09 -11.66
CA ILE A 550 -4.08 28.98 -12.09
C ILE A 550 -5.00 29.81 -11.18
N GLN A 551 -5.91 30.55 -11.80
CA GLN A 551 -6.99 31.21 -11.07
C GLN A 551 -8.13 30.22 -10.86
N THR A 552 -8.30 29.77 -9.62
CA THR A 552 -9.34 28.81 -9.23
C THR A 552 -10.70 29.50 -9.09
N ALA A 553 -11.77 28.76 -9.39
CA ALA A 553 -13.15 29.20 -9.21
C ALA A 553 -13.68 28.90 -7.79
N LEU A 554 -13.17 27.83 -7.15
CA LEU A 554 -13.49 27.49 -5.77
C LEU A 554 -12.37 27.93 -4.82
N ASP A 555 -12.71 28.13 -3.56
CA ASP A 555 -11.73 28.46 -2.53
C ASP A 555 -10.91 27.23 -2.08
N TRP A 556 -9.59 27.27 -2.19
CA TRP A 556 -8.69 26.20 -1.77
C TRP A 556 -7.70 26.64 -0.67
N SER A 557 -7.95 27.79 -0.04
CA SER A 557 -7.07 28.39 0.97
C SER A 557 -6.81 27.46 2.16
N GLU A 558 -7.80 26.64 2.54
CA GLU A 558 -7.69 25.61 3.60
C GLU A 558 -6.51 24.63 3.40
N TRP A 559 -6.07 24.40 2.15
CA TRP A 559 -4.94 23.51 1.82
C TRP A 559 -3.73 24.26 1.27
N GLY A 560 -3.70 25.60 1.35
CA GLY A 560 -2.67 26.42 0.73
C GLY A 560 -2.75 26.47 -0.80
N GLY A 561 -3.91 26.13 -1.38
CA GLY A 561 -4.16 26.14 -2.82
C GLY A 561 -4.58 24.78 -3.39
N PHE A 562 -4.96 24.78 -4.67
CA PHE A 562 -5.53 23.60 -5.31
C PHE A 562 -4.53 22.44 -5.44
N LEU A 563 -3.25 22.74 -5.70
CA LEU A 563 -2.18 21.74 -5.68
C LEU A 563 -2.05 21.10 -4.28
N GLY A 564 -2.04 21.91 -3.22
CA GLY A 564 -1.97 21.43 -1.84
C GLY A 564 -3.13 20.50 -1.47
N ALA A 565 -4.33 20.76 -2.00
CA ALA A 565 -5.46 19.86 -1.82
C ALA A 565 -5.23 18.50 -2.52
N ALA A 566 -4.70 18.48 -3.74
CA ALA A 566 -4.37 17.24 -4.46
C ALA A 566 -3.26 16.44 -3.76
N GLU A 567 -2.30 17.13 -3.11
CA GLU A 567 -1.20 16.53 -2.35
C GLU A 567 -1.61 15.85 -1.05
N MET A 568 -2.84 16.08 -0.55
CA MET A 568 -3.37 15.34 0.61
C MET A 568 -3.51 13.83 0.35
N CYS A 569 -3.45 13.39 -0.91
CA CYS A 569 -3.30 11.98 -1.23
C CYS A 569 -1.90 11.47 -0.85
N ASN A 570 -1.85 10.61 0.17
CA ASN A 570 -0.65 9.90 0.64
C ASN A 570 -0.35 8.60 -0.14
N ASN A 571 -1.05 8.34 -1.25
CA ASN A 571 -0.82 7.23 -2.17
C ASN A 571 -0.93 5.79 -1.62
N ASN A 572 -1.39 5.58 -0.39
CA ASN A 572 -1.46 4.24 0.18
C ASN A 572 -2.51 3.32 -0.44
N GLY A 573 -3.37 3.85 -1.32
CA GLY A 573 -4.33 3.06 -2.09
C GLY A 573 -5.56 2.59 -1.33
N THR A 574 -5.92 3.15 -0.17
CA THR A 574 -7.13 2.77 0.61
C THR A 574 -8.40 2.72 -0.28
N CYS A 575 -8.49 3.62 -1.25
CA CYS A 575 -9.51 3.69 -2.30
C CYS A 575 -9.59 2.49 -3.27
N ARG A 576 -8.66 1.52 -3.20
CA ARG A 576 -8.68 0.25 -3.93
C ARG A 576 -9.42 -0.87 -3.17
N LYS A 577 -9.94 -0.61 -1.97
CA LYS A 577 -10.73 -1.60 -1.22
C LYS A 577 -11.96 -2.06 -2.02
N MET A 578 -12.30 -3.34 -1.91
CA MET A 578 -13.49 -3.94 -2.54
C MET A 578 -14.71 -4.02 -1.62
N ALA A 579 -14.61 -3.53 -0.38
CA ALA A 579 -15.71 -3.48 0.57
C ALA A 579 -16.93 -2.73 -0.01
N PRO A 580 -18.17 -3.05 0.41
CA PRO A 580 -19.40 -2.50 -0.15
C PRO A 580 -19.66 -1.01 0.18
N ASP A 581 -18.70 -0.30 0.77
CA ASP A 581 -18.79 1.12 1.11
C ASP A 581 -18.97 2.05 -0.12
N VAL A 582 -18.99 3.38 0.07
CA VAL A 582 -19.17 4.33 -1.04
C VAL A 582 -17.89 4.50 -1.86
N MET A 583 -16.70 4.55 -1.24
CA MET A 583 -15.43 4.80 -1.94
C MET A 583 -14.75 3.50 -2.41
N CYS A 584 -14.38 3.30 -3.69
CA CYS A 584 -14.65 4.03 -4.92
C CYS A 584 -15.50 3.14 -5.85
N PRO A 585 -16.72 3.54 -6.27
CA PRO A 585 -17.61 2.63 -6.98
C PRO A 585 -17.06 2.29 -8.37
N SER A 586 -16.47 3.26 -9.07
CA SER A 586 -15.92 3.07 -10.41
C SER A 586 -14.75 2.09 -10.42
N PHE A 587 -13.84 2.19 -9.44
CA PHE A 587 -12.73 1.23 -9.32
C PHE A 587 -13.23 -0.20 -9.08
N ARG A 588 -14.25 -0.40 -8.22
CA ARG A 588 -14.79 -1.74 -7.96
C ARG A 588 -15.38 -2.41 -9.20
N VAL A 589 -15.77 -1.62 -10.20
CA VAL A 589 -16.27 -2.12 -11.49
C VAL A 589 -15.14 -2.31 -12.49
N THR A 590 -14.22 -1.35 -12.61
CA THR A 590 -13.21 -1.37 -13.69
C THR A 590 -11.89 -2.02 -13.30
N LEU A 591 -11.59 -2.10 -12.00
CA LEU A 591 -10.30 -2.47 -11.43
C LEU A 591 -9.13 -1.69 -12.05
N ASP A 592 -9.38 -0.43 -12.42
CA ASP A 592 -8.42 0.42 -13.13
C ASP A 592 -7.92 1.53 -12.22
N GLU A 593 -6.59 1.69 -12.11
CA GLU A 593 -5.93 2.73 -11.32
C GLU A 593 -6.42 4.14 -11.68
N GLN A 594 -6.78 4.40 -12.96
CA GLN A 594 -7.36 5.67 -13.38
C GLN A 594 -8.66 6.02 -12.62
N HIS A 595 -9.43 5.02 -12.21
CA HIS A 595 -10.78 5.21 -11.65
C HIS A 595 -10.85 5.19 -10.13
N VAL A 596 -9.69 5.20 -9.46
CA VAL A 596 -9.56 5.30 -7.99
C VAL A 596 -9.21 6.73 -7.59
N THR A 597 -9.54 7.13 -6.35
CA THR A 597 -9.18 8.45 -5.80
C THR A 597 -7.69 8.77 -5.94
N ARG A 598 -6.78 7.83 -5.59
CA ARG A 598 -5.33 7.98 -5.72
C ARG A 598 -4.89 8.28 -7.15
N GLY A 599 -5.32 7.48 -8.13
CA GLY A 599 -4.97 7.69 -9.53
C GLY A 599 -5.40 9.06 -10.02
N ARG A 600 -6.64 9.48 -9.70
CA ARG A 600 -7.14 10.82 -10.04
C ARG A 600 -6.37 11.94 -9.36
N ALA A 601 -6.09 11.81 -8.05
CA ALA A 601 -5.36 12.82 -7.30
C ALA A 601 -3.91 12.96 -7.80
N ASN A 602 -3.23 11.86 -8.14
CA ASN A 602 -1.89 11.89 -8.69
C ASN A 602 -1.86 12.48 -10.10
N THR A 603 -2.77 12.08 -10.99
CA THR A 603 -2.86 12.69 -12.32
C THR A 603 -3.11 14.20 -12.21
N LEU A 604 -4.03 14.62 -11.33
CA LEU A 604 -4.30 16.04 -11.07
C LEU A 604 -3.07 16.77 -10.51
N ARG A 605 -2.37 16.19 -9.53
CA ARG A 605 -1.13 16.77 -8.98
C ARG A 605 -0.05 16.96 -10.05
N LEU A 606 0.13 15.97 -10.94
CA LEU A 606 1.11 16.06 -12.02
C LEU A 606 0.74 17.18 -13.02
N ALA A 607 -0.55 17.33 -13.37
CA ALA A 607 -1.01 18.45 -14.19
C ALA A 607 -0.81 19.81 -13.48
N LEU A 608 -1.15 19.90 -12.20
CA LEU A 608 -1.04 21.12 -11.41
C LEU A 608 0.40 21.53 -11.08
N SER A 609 1.37 20.63 -11.29
CA SER A 609 2.79 20.90 -11.14
C SER A 609 3.55 20.98 -12.46
N GLY A 610 2.84 21.05 -13.59
CA GLY A 610 3.42 21.20 -14.94
C GLY A 610 4.05 19.93 -15.50
N GLN A 611 4.00 18.81 -14.79
CA GLN A 611 4.68 17.56 -15.17
C GLN A 611 3.98 16.81 -16.33
N LEU A 612 2.73 17.16 -16.64
CA LEU A 612 2.01 16.63 -17.82
C LEU A 612 1.97 17.61 -18.99
N GLY A 613 2.81 18.66 -18.95
CA GLY A 613 2.87 19.70 -19.96
C GLY A 613 1.85 20.83 -19.73
N PRO A 614 1.89 21.86 -20.60
CA PRO A 614 1.03 23.03 -20.48
C PRO A 614 -0.45 22.64 -20.64
N ASP A 615 -1.31 23.36 -19.92
CA ASP A 615 -2.76 23.22 -19.98
C ASP A 615 -3.34 21.83 -19.64
N ALA A 616 -2.53 20.93 -19.06
CA ALA A 616 -2.93 19.56 -18.76
C ALA A 616 -4.23 19.46 -17.94
N ILE A 617 -4.51 20.42 -17.05
CA ILE A 617 -5.77 20.51 -16.30
C ILE A 617 -7.02 20.60 -17.18
N SER A 618 -6.89 21.19 -18.37
CA SER A 618 -7.97 21.39 -19.36
C SER A 618 -7.87 20.42 -20.54
N SER A 619 -7.00 19.41 -20.46
CA SER A 619 -6.83 18.41 -21.50
C SER A 619 -7.97 17.40 -21.53
N GLU A 620 -8.08 16.68 -22.65
CA GLU A 620 -9.02 15.58 -22.82
C GLU A 620 -8.67 14.39 -21.91
N ASP A 621 -7.38 14.06 -21.78
CA ASP A 621 -6.91 12.97 -20.91
C ASP A 621 -7.22 13.23 -19.42
N MET A 622 -7.14 14.50 -18.99
CA MET A 622 -7.57 14.89 -17.63
C MET A 622 -9.08 14.75 -17.46
N ARG A 623 -9.86 15.17 -18.47
CA ARG A 623 -11.32 15.00 -18.45
C ARG A 623 -11.68 13.52 -18.34
N GLU A 624 -11.04 12.66 -19.12
CA GLU A 624 -11.25 11.21 -19.10
C GLU A 624 -10.90 10.59 -17.75
N THR A 625 -9.79 11.02 -17.14
CA THR A 625 -9.38 10.59 -15.79
C THR A 625 -10.49 10.83 -14.76
N LEU A 626 -11.18 11.96 -14.88
CA LEU A 626 -12.23 12.38 -13.94
C LEU A 626 -13.64 11.94 -14.36
N ASP A 627 -13.82 11.45 -15.58
CA ASP A 627 -15.15 11.22 -16.17
C ASP A 627 -16.00 10.26 -15.33
N LEU A 628 -15.44 9.09 -15.01
CA LEU A 628 -16.14 8.08 -14.19
C LEU A 628 -16.22 8.43 -12.69
N CYS A 629 -15.70 9.57 -12.23
CA CYS A 629 -15.93 10.00 -10.85
C CYS A 629 -17.38 10.49 -10.69
N VAL A 630 -18.19 9.76 -9.91
CA VAL A 630 -19.62 10.05 -9.71
C VAL A 630 -19.85 11.31 -8.86
N GLY A 631 -18.83 11.83 -8.17
CA GLY A 631 -19.00 12.96 -7.25
C GLY A 631 -19.76 12.60 -5.96
N CYS A 632 -19.79 11.31 -5.59
CA CYS A 632 -20.51 10.79 -4.42
C CYS A 632 -19.98 11.26 -3.05
N LYS A 633 -18.82 11.93 -3.01
CA LYS A 633 -18.10 12.35 -1.79
C LYS A 633 -17.72 11.22 -0.84
N GLY A 634 -17.72 9.96 -1.30
CA GLY A 634 -17.21 8.82 -0.52
C GLY A 634 -15.76 9.02 -0.10
N CYS A 635 -14.91 9.54 -1.00
CA CYS A 635 -13.52 9.89 -0.68
C CYS A 635 -13.36 10.91 0.44
N ARG A 636 -14.26 11.88 0.56
CA ARG A 636 -14.22 12.86 1.63
C ARG A 636 -14.58 12.26 2.99
N ARG A 637 -15.45 11.24 3.02
CA ARG A 637 -15.98 10.65 4.25
C ARG A 637 -15.22 9.42 4.72
N GLU A 638 -14.73 8.61 3.79
CA GLU A 638 -14.13 7.31 4.06
C GLU A 638 -12.61 7.27 3.86
N CYS A 639 -12.02 8.24 3.15
CA CYS A 639 -10.57 8.38 3.12
C CYS A 639 -10.18 9.16 4.37
N PRO A 640 -9.38 8.61 5.30
CA PRO A 640 -9.11 9.34 6.53
C PRO A 640 -8.21 10.57 6.29
N THR A 641 -7.55 10.70 5.12
CA THR A 641 -6.89 11.96 4.72
C THR A 641 -7.85 13.06 4.25
N GLY A 642 -9.14 12.76 4.07
CA GLY A 642 -10.19 13.75 3.77
C GLY A 642 -10.23 14.28 2.34
N VAL A 643 -9.66 13.57 1.35
CA VAL A 643 -9.61 14.00 -0.05
C VAL A 643 -11.02 14.21 -0.63
N ASP A 644 -11.34 15.44 -1.06
CA ASP A 644 -12.61 15.78 -1.72
C ASP A 644 -12.48 15.77 -3.26
N MET A 645 -12.40 14.57 -3.84
CA MET A 645 -12.31 14.39 -5.29
C MET A 645 -13.53 14.95 -6.04
N ALA A 646 -14.68 15.08 -5.38
CA ALA A 646 -15.87 15.67 -5.99
C ALA A 646 -15.65 17.17 -6.22
N ARG A 647 -15.16 17.89 -5.21
CA ARG A 647 -14.78 19.31 -5.32
C ARG A 647 -13.66 19.51 -6.35
N MET A 648 -12.64 18.65 -6.34
CA MET A 648 -11.52 18.73 -7.28
C MET A 648 -11.98 18.52 -8.74
N LYS A 649 -12.90 17.56 -8.96
CA LYS A 649 -13.49 17.36 -10.29
C LYS A 649 -14.26 18.58 -10.78
N ILE A 650 -15.04 19.23 -9.90
CA ILE A 650 -15.80 20.44 -10.27
C ILE A 650 -14.85 21.54 -10.75
N GLU A 651 -13.74 21.77 -10.02
CA GLU A 651 -12.72 22.76 -10.41
C GLU A 651 -12.06 22.39 -11.76
N ALA A 652 -11.62 21.14 -11.93
CA ALA A 652 -11.01 20.71 -13.19
C ALA A 652 -11.97 20.82 -14.38
N LEU A 653 -13.25 20.46 -14.20
CA LEU A 653 -14.27 20.63 -15.24
C LEU A 653 -14.59 22.10 -15.53
N TYR A 654 -14.52 22.99 -14.53
CA TYR A 654 -14.64 24.43 -14.75
C TYR A 654 -13.55 24.91 -15.72
N HIS A 655 -12.29 24.53 -15.48
CA HIS A 655 -11.18 24.88 -16.38
C HIS A 655 -11.33 24.27 -17.77
N TYR A 656 -11.74 23.00 -17.86
CA TYR A 656 -12.01 22.35 -19.14
C TYR A 656 -13.09 23.09 -19.95
N HIS A 657 -14.27 23.34 -19.36
CA HIS A 657 -15.37 24.00 -20.06
C HIS A 657 -15.16 25.49 -20.31
N LYS A 658 -14.31 26.16 -19.52
CA LYS A 658 -13.88 27.53 -19.83
C LYS A 658 -13.10 27.61 -21.14
N ARG A 659 -12.35 26.55 -21.49
CA ARG A 659 -11.58 26.46 -22.74
C ARG A 659 -12.39 25.87 -23.90
N HIS A 660 -13.05 24.74 -23.67
CA HIS A 660 -13.70 23.95 -24.74
C HIS A 660 -15.19 24.26 -24.91
N GLY A 661 -15.78 25.05 -24.00
CA GLY A 661 -17.21 25.31 -23.97
C GLY A 661 -18.02 24.12 -23.45
N TRP A 662 -19.33 24.27 -23.46
CA TRP A 662 -20.28 23.25 -23.02
C TRP A 662 -20.88 22.51 -24.21
N SER A 663 -20.93 21.19 -24.14
CA SER A 663 -21.59 20.39 -25.18
C SER A 663 -23.10 20.58 -25.16
N LEU A 664 -23.79 20.18 -26.24
CA LEU A 664 -25.25 20.17 -26.26
C LEU A 664 -25.81 19.28 -25.14
N LYS A 665 -25.19 18.12 -24.90
CA LYS A 665 -25.53 17.22 -23.80
C LYS A 665 -25.51 17.95 -22.45
N ASP A 666 -24.44 18.68 -22.16
CA ASP A 666 -24.28 19.36 -20.87
C ASP A 666 -25.36 20.42 -20.68
N ARG A 667 -25.67 21.18 -21.73
CA ARG A 667 -26.75 22.19 -21.70
C ARG A 667 -28.12 21.56 -21.53
N LEU A 668 -28.39 20.44 -22.20
CA LEU A 668 -29.64 19.69 -22.06
C LEU A 668 -29.80 19.21 -20.60
N VAL A 669 -28.79 18.55 -20.05
CA VAL A 669 -28.86 18.04 -18.66
C VAL A 669 -28.97 19.19 -17.64
N ALA A 670 -28.11 20.21 -17.75
CA ALA A 670 -28.06 21.31 -16.77
C ALA A 670 -29.30 22.21 -16.81
N HIS A 671 -29.92 22.39 -17.98
CA HIS A 671 -31.14 23.21 -18.12
C HIS A 671 -32.42 22.39 -18.14
N LEU A 672 -32.36 21.08 -17.91
CA LEU A 672 -33.53 20.19 -17.89
C LEU A 672 -34.71 20.78 -17.09
N PRO A 673 -34.53 21.29 -15.85
CA PRO A 673 -35.65 21.87 -15.09
C PRO A 673 -36.30 23.09 -15.77
N ARG A 674 -35.55 23.86 -16.56
CA ARG A 674 -36.05 25.07 -17.24
C ARG A 674 -36.95 24.75 -18.42
N TYR A 675 -36.61 23.72 -19.20
CA TYR A 675 -37.40 23.32 -20.36
C TYR A 675 -38.32 22.12 -20.09
N ALA A 676 -38.25 21.49 -18.91
CA ALA A 676 -39.03 20.29 -18.59
C ALA A 676 -40.54 20.49 -18.76
N ARG A 677 -41.06 21.70 -18.45
CA ARG A 677 -42.47 22.05 -18.67
C ARG A 677 -42.87 21.99 -20.15
N ILE A 678 -42.02 22.51 -21.02
CA ILE A 678 -42.22 22.45 -22.47
C ILE A 678 -42.10 21.00 -22.95
N GLY A 679 -41.12 20.25 -22.44
CA GLY A 679 -40.95 18.83 -22.74
C GLY A 679 -42.16 17.97 -22.33
N ALA A 680 -42.79 18.27 -21.19
CA ALA A 680 -44.02 17.61 -20.75
C ALA A 680 -45.19 17.92 -21.71
N PHE A 681 -45.38 19.20 -22.08
CA PHE A 681 -46.39 19.60 -23.06
C PHE A 681 -46.18 18.93 -24.43
N LEU A 682 -44.92 18.82 -24.88
CA LEU A 682 -44.54 18.17 -26.14
C LEU A 682 -44.32 16.66 -26.02
N SER A 683 -44.70 16.05 -24.89
CA SER A 683 -44.39 14.64 -24.63
C SER A 683 -44.87 13.65 -25.69
N PRO A 684 -46.05 13.80 -26.34
CA PRO A 684 -46.45 12.87 -27.41
C PRO A 684 -45.46 12.88 -28.59
N TRP A 685 -44.95 14.05 -28.96
CA TRP A 685 -43.98 14.23 -30.04
C TRP A 685 -42.59 13.75 -29.66
N LEU A 686 -42.11 14.08 -28.45
CA LEU A 686 -40.80 13.66 -27.97
C LEU A 686 -40.73 12.13 -27.79
N ASN A 687 -41.84 11.50 -27.39
CA ASN A 687 -41.93 10.05 -27.26
C ASN A 687 -42.09 9.32 -28.60
N LEU A 688 -42.57 9.98 -29.66
CA LEU A 688 -42.68 9.38 -31.00
C LEU A 688 -41.31 8.93 -31.54
N PHE A 689 -40.24 9.65 -31.20
CA PHE A 689 -38.86 9.26 -31.53
C PHE A 689 -38.43 7.92 -30.89
N SER A 690 -39.12 7.49 -29.83
CA SER A 690 -38.89 6.17 -29.21
C SER A 690 -39.66 5.03 -29.91
N LEU A 691 -40.61 5.35 -30.79
CA LEU A 691 -41.44 4.39 -31.53
C LEU A 691 -40.89 4.09 -32.93
N VAL A 692 -40.08 4.98 -33.50
CA VAL A 692 -39.46 4.79 -34.82
C VAL A 692 -38.12 4.05 -34.68
N PRO A 693 -37.95 2.86 -35.29
CA PRO A 693 -36.69 2.13 -35.25
C PRO A 693 -35.51 2.98 -35.73
N GLY A 694 -34.45 3.10 -34.92
CA GLY A 694 -33.24 3.86 -35.25
C GLY A 694 -33.31 5.36 -34.97
N ALA A 695 -34.49 5.97 -34.83
CA ALA A 695 -34.61 7.40 -34.53
C ALA A 695 -34.01 7.78 -33.16
N GLY A 696 -34.19 6.91 -32.16
CA GLY A 696 -33.53 7.06 -30.85
C GLY A 696 -31.99 7.05 -30.95
N ARG A 697 -31.40 6.31 -31.90
CA ARG A 697 -29.94 6.29 -32.12
C ARG A 697 -29.44 7.60 -32.70
N VAL A 698 -30.20 8.19 -33.63
CA VAL A 698 -29.91 9.52 -34.18
C VAL A 698 -30.02 10.58 -33.09
N GLN A 699 -31.09 10.54 -32.29
CA GLN A 699 -31.30 11.46 -31.18
C GLN A 699 -30.17 11.38 -30.14
N GLN A 700 -29.76 10.17 -29.75
CA GLN A 700 -28.63 9.96 -28.83
C GLN A 700 -27.32 10.50 -29.41
N ALA A 701 -27.04 10.24 -30.69
CA ALA A 701 -25.83 10.73 -31.36
C ALA A 701 -25.79 12.26 -31.41
N VAL A 702 -26.89 12.90 -31.83
CA VAL A 702 -27.01 14.37 -31.88
C VAL A 702 -26.93 14.99 -30.50
N ALA A 703 -27.60 14.39 -29.51
CA ALA A 703 -27.62 14.89 -28.13
C ALA A 703 -26.39 14.46 -27.29
N GLY A 704 -25.45 13.71 -27.85
CA GLY A 704 -24.21 13.27 -27.19
C GLY A 704 -24.39 12.19 -26.10
N PHE A 705 -25.52 11.48 -26.07
CA PHE A 705 -25.75 10.37 -25.14
C PHE A 705 -25.22 9.04 -25.68
N HIS A 706 -24.74 8.17 -24.78
CA HIS A 706 -24.23 6.85 -25.16
C HIS A 706 -25.33 5.98 -25.78
N ARG A 707 -25.04 5.27 -26.87
CA ARG A 707 -26.02 4.51 -27.66
C ARG A 707 -26.76 3.42 -26.87
N ASN A 708 -26.10 2.86 -25.85
CA ASN A 708 -26.66 1.84 -24.96
C ASN A 708 -27.51 2.41 -23.81
N ARG A 709 -27.77 3.73 -23.77
CA ARG A 709 -28.62 4.36 -22.74
C ARG A 709 -30.01 4.62 -23.29
N SER A 710 -31.03 4.02 -22.68
CA SER A 710 -32.42 4.41 -22.95
C SER A 710 -32.64 5.88 -22.59
N LEU A 711 -33.22 6.65 -23.49
CA LEU A 711 -33.66 8.02 -23.19
C LEU A 711 -34.91 7.96 -22.30
N PRO A 712 -35.06 8.89 -21.34
CA PRO A 712 -36.25 8.94 -20.50
C PRO A 712 -37.49 9.24 -21.37
N ARG A 713 -38.61 8.58 -21.06
CA ARG A 713 -39.90 8.93 -21.65
C ARG A 713 -40.45 10.15 -20.95
N TRP A 714 -40.91 11.11 -21.73
CA TRP A 714 -41.54 12.32 -21.19
C TRP A 714 -42.96 12.01 -20.76
N ALA A 715 -43.33 12.41 -19.54
CA ALA A 715 -44.71 12.37 -19.08
C ALA A 715 -45.36 13.73 -19.32
N GLY A 716 -46.61 13.74 -19.80
CA GLY A 716 -47.41 14.96 -19.92
C GLY A 716 -47.89 15.52 -18.59
N ASN A 717 -47.88 14.68 -17.55
CA ASN A 717 -48.25 15.06 -16.19
C ASN A 717 -46.99 15.33 -15.37
N PRO A 718 -46.89 16.48 -14.68
CA PRO A 718 -45.80 16.73 -13.75
C PRO A 718 -45.92 15.80 -12.54
N PHE A 719 -44.79 15.36 -12.00
CA PHE A 719 -44.75 14.61 -10.75
C PHE A 719 -45.46 15.39 -9.63
N ARG A 720 -46.48 14.80 -9.03
CA ARG A 720 -47.16 15.36 -7.85
C ARG A 720 -46.63 14.65 -6.61
N PRO A 721 -46.27 15.35 -5.52
CA PRO A 721 -45.79 14.71 -4.29
C PRO A 721 -46.73 13.61 -3.75
N ILE A 722 -48.02 13.69 -4.03
CA ILE A 722 -49.03 12.69 -3.66
C ILE A 722 -48.84 11.34 -4.40
N GLU A 723 -48.16 11.36 -5.55
CA GLU A 723 -47.80 10.17 -6.34
C GLU A 723 -46.60 9.41 -5.76
N ALA A 724 -45.85 10.02 -4.83
CA ALA A 724 -44.76 9.35 -4.11
C ALA A 724 -45.27 8.26 -3.16
N GLY A 725 -46.58 8.23 -2.87
CA GLY A 725 -47.20 7.39 -1.86
C GLY A 725 -46.79 7.81 -0.46
N THR A 726 -47.75 8.01 0.43
CA THR A 726 -47.48 7.93 1.88
C THR A 726 -47.30 6.46 2.26
N HIS A 727 -46.25 5.82 1.75
CA HIS A 727 -45.74 4.60 2.38
C HIS A 727 -44.71 5.03 3.42
N PRO A 728 -44.92 4.73 4.71
CA PRO A 728 -43.84 4.83 5.68
C PRO A 728 -42.67 4.00 5.17
N LEU A 729 -41.50 4.62 5.05
CA LEU A 729 -40.25 3.89 4.86
C LEU A 729 -40.09 2.94 6.06
N GLY A 730 -40.21 1.64 5.82
CA GLY A 730 -39.86 0.61 6.79
C GLY A 730 -41.05 -0.11 7.43
N GLN A 731 -41.68 -1.01 6.66
CA GLN A 731 -42.20 -2.29 7.15
C GLN A 731 -42.56 -3.11 5.91
N ASP A 732 -41.59 -3.88 5.42
CA ASP A 732 -41.81 -5.16 4.75
C ASP A 732 -40.44 -5.79 4.59
N GLY A 733 -40.10 -6.66 5.54
CA GLY A 733 -38.99 -7.59 5.40
C GLY A 733 -39.38 -8.68 4.41
N LYS A 734 -38.53 -8.89 3.40
CA LYS A 734 -38.21 -10.18 2.80
C LYS A 734 -36.77 -10.14 2.29
#